data_AF-B2GIF2-F1
#
_entry.id   AF-B2GIF2-F1
#
_cell.length_a   1.000
_cell.length_b   1.000
_cell.length_c   1.000
_cell.angle_alpha   90.00
_cell.angle_beta   90.00
_cell.angle_gamma   90.00
#
_symmetry.space_group_name_H-M   'P 1'
#
loop_
_entity.id
_entity.type
_entity.pdbx_description
1 polymer ?
#
loop_
_entity_poly.entity_id
_entity_poly.type
_entity_poly.pdbx_seq_one_letter_code
_entity_poly.pdbx_strand_id
1 'polypeptide(L)'
;MARLLYRLGKSAAAHAWAVILVWLAVLALAVGGVALSGVNLSNAVTIPGTETQNLADRLKAEMPEANQGTGRVVFHTTDGSAFTQAQKDGIADALKATQDVSGVASTVNPFERQQQLDDGRQQLKDGRAKLDQGERQIAQLKQSLPPGVSAEQVLKQRGVDPAAMEQQKAQLEEGEKSFERMGDYRVVSKDQNSAISVVNFTQEQNAVEADTKNAVMDAVRSHPVDGVDVDFSQEIAQDITALLGPSEVIGVVVAALVLLIMLRAVVPAALPVLTALLGVAVASCITLSFSGVVDMMSVTPMLGVMLGLAVGIDYSLFVLNRHRQQLRGGMPVRESIGMAVGTAGTAVFFAALTVIVALVALNVTGIPFLGLMGTAAGLAVLVALLMTLTLTPALLSLAGTRVLPRKQRGAEPREGVIDEHNVPLHLRHPWLSTVACAAVLIVLALPAQSMRLGLPDASTEAQDSTQYRAYQRIAEDFGAGENGPIAVVVDLPEGLDKARAQEKMDAVSDRLAQQEDVANVLPGQLTDDRTTGVIQVIPESGPAEAATENLVGSIRDLNGDLGSQQDVHVGVAGTTAANIDVSQLLGEKLPLYLGVVMVISILLLLMVFRSILVPVIATLGFLLSVLASLGAVVAVYQWGWGGAVFGVHDPGPILSFLPTLMIGILFGLAMDYQLFLVSGMREAYVHGHPARQAVVYGFRAGRSVVTAAAIIMISVFAGFIFSELAMIKPIGFALAGGVLLDAFVVRMLLVPAVMRLLGEKAWWLPRWLDRIMPNVDVEGESLTRASAGAAVAAGTAAADDDATRRSHAKGRHRAESPGRQRGTAQHTGAAVAAPVAAATVGAAAHHAASGADSPRGEEPAADTRTETERHRAQRHGRHAAAPTGNDAVEQDADPDPEPRATAEPVLAEIAEPTPDVVLVPADPALRVTDQGLRVLPNVWESEEKLLASLARPREEAAPHRSMHRRVEFQKVMVAGRPVVVARPRTPLADAPVVVHWHGGAYVHPVTTTHWRWIDALIQRTGATVVVPGYGLAPDHTVDEALALADGVWDLAHGLGSRVFLSGDSAGGGLAVAQAMRLRDAGMGAPAGLILISPWVDATVSNPEIEQYRSVDHMLDTEGPRAAARWWAGTREVTDPAVSPAFGDVHGLPRTFVLQGDRDMLYPDTMEFVTDLVRAGVDTTTVVCEGGPHVYALMVWSERATEDLDRVVRWMGR
;
A
#
# COMPACT_ATOMS: atom_id res chain seq x y z
N MET A 1 -17.59 -20.57 0.01
CA MET A 1 -17.64 -19.09 -0.08
C MET A 1 -17.21 -18.59 -1.46
N ALA A 2 -15.97 -18.88 -1.91
CA ALA A 2 -15.44 -18.42 -3.20
C ALA A 2 -16.40 -18.53 -4.41
N ARG A 3 -17.10 -19.68 -4.58
CA ARG A 3 -18.13 -19.87 -5.63
C ARG A 3 -19.32 -18.90 -5.55
N LEU A 4 -19.75 -18.52 -4.35
CA LEU A 4 -20.82 -17.55 -4.14
C LEU A 4 -20.36 -16.16 -4.58
N LEU A 5 -19.18 -15.74 -4.11
CA LEU A 5 -18.59 -14.44 -4.43
C LEU A 5 -18.26 -14.31 -5.92
N TYR A 6 -17.79 -15.38 -6.57
CA TYR A 6 -17.63 -15.43 -8.02
C TYR A 6 -18.94 -15.14 -8.76
N ARG A 7 -20.04 -15.79 -8.36
CA ARG A 7 -21.37 -15.58 -8.97
C ARG A 7 -21.88 -14.16 -8.70
N LEU A 8 -21.66 -13.64 -7.49
CA LEU A 8 -22.02 -12.28 -7.12
C LEU A 8 -21.30 -11.25 -7.99
N GLY A 9 -19.97 -11.36 -8.10
CA GLY A 9 -19.16 -10.47 -8.93
C GLY A 9 -19.54 -10.52 -10.41
N LYS A 10 -19.79 -11.72 -10.95
CA LYS A 10 -20.22 -11.91 -12.34
C LYS A 10 -21.62 -11.33 -12.59
N SER A 11 -22.54 -11.50 -11.64
CA SER A 11 -23.90 -10.92 -11.73
C SER A 11 -23.88 -9.39 -11.65
N ALA A 12 -23.11 -8.83 -10.70
CA ALA A 12 -22.93 -7.39 -10.56
C ALA A 12 -22.31 -6.77 -11.83
N ALA A 13 -21.33 -7.45 -12.44
CA ALA A 13 -20.76 -7.02 -13.71
C ALA A 13 -21.76 -7.10 -14.89
N ALA A 14 -22.65 -8.09 -14.90
CA ALA A 14 -23.67 -8.23 -15.93
C ALA A 14 -24.78 -7.16 -15.83
N HIS A 15 -25.11 -6.71 -14.61
CA HIS A 15 -26.18 -5.76 -14.32
C HIS A 15 -25.65 -4.43 -13.74
N ALA A 16 -24.53 -3.94 -14.27
CA ALA A 16 -23.78 -2.82 -13.69
C ALA A 16 -24.63 -1.57 -13.38
N TRP A 17 -25.49 -1.16 -14.31
CA TRP A 17 -26.38 0.00 -14.10
C TRP A 17 -27.42 -0.22 -13.01
N ALA A 18 -27.97 -1.43 -12.89
CA ALA A 18 -28.92 -1.73 -11.81
C ALA A 18 -28.23 -1.66 -10.44
N VAL A 19 -27.01 -2.17 -10.32
CA VAL A 19 -26.22 -2.09 -9.08
C VAL A 19 -25.90 -0.63 -8.70
N ILE A 20 -25.51 0.19 -9.67
CA ILE A 20 -25.25 1.62 -9.45
C ILE A 20 -26.52 2.33 -8.99
N LEU A 21 -27.66 2.10 -9.65
CA LEU A 21 -28.94 2.70 -9.27
C LEU A 21 -29.39 2.26 -7.87
N VAL A 22 -29.16 1.00 -7.49
CA VAL A 22 -29.46 0.52 -6.13
C VAL A 22 -28.62 1.27 -5.09
N TRP A 23 -27.30 1.42 -5.29
CA TRP A 23 -26.46 2.16 -4.34
C TRP A 23 -26.81 3.66 -4.29
N LEU A 24 -27.17 4.27 -5.42
CA LEU A 24 -27.68 5.64 -5.46
C LEU A 24 -29.01 5.78 -4.71
N ALA A 25 -29.90 4.79 -4.81
CA ALA A 25 -31.14 4.78 -4.05
C ALA A 25 -30.88 4.59 -2.55
N VAL A 26 -29.94 3.73 -2.16
CA VAL A 26 -29.51 3.58 -0.76
C VAL A 26 -28.95 4.89 -0.21
N LEU A 27 -28.10 5.58 -0.97
CA LEU A 27 -27.59 6.89 -0.59
C LEU A 27 -28.72 7.92 -0.43
N ALA A 28 -29.65 7.98 -1.39
CA ALA A 28 -30.80 8.89 -1.33
C ALA A 28 -31.70 8.61 -0.11
N LEU A 29 -31.92 7.34 0.22
CA LEU A 29 -32.66 6.94 1.42
C LEU A 29 -31.93 7.33 2.71
N ALA A 30 -30.61 7.14 2.77
CA ALA A 30 -29.81 7.53 3.92
C ALA A 30 -29.80 9.06 4.11
N VAL A 31 -29.62 9.82 3.03
CA VAL A 31 -29.72 11.29 3.04
C VAL A 31 -31.12 11.75 3.47
N GLY A 32 -32.17 11.10 2.95
CA GLY A 32 -33.55 11.36 3.39
C GLY A 32 -33.76 11.07 4.87
N GLY A 33 -33.15 10.00 5.41
CA GLY A 33 -33.19 9.67 6.83
C GLY A 33 -32.54 10.74 7.71
N VAL A 34 -31.40 11.28 7.29
CA VAL A 34 -30.75 12.42 7.98
C VAL A 34 -31.63 13.66 7.92
N ALA A 35 -32.17 13.99 6.74
CA ALA A 35 -33.04 15.16 6.57
C ALA A 35 -34.32 15.09 7.41
N LEU A 36 -34.83 13.88 7.68
CA LEU A 36 -36.01 13.66 8.53
C LEU A 36 -35.70 13.64 10.03
N SER A 37 -34.54 13.10 10.43
CA SER A 37 -34.21 12.87 11.84
C SER A 37 -33.41 14.01 12.48
N GLY A 38 -32.82 14.89 11.67
CA GLY A 38 -31.84 15.87 12.14
C GLY A 38 -30.47 15.25 12.40
N VAL A 39 -29.51 16.10 12.78
CA VAL A 39 -28.17 15.68 13.21
C VAL A 39 -27.95 16.15 14.64
N ASN A 40 -27.91 15.21 15.58
CA ASN A 40 -27.65 15.47 16.99
C ASN A 40 -26.35 14.78 17.39
N LEU A 41 -25.25 15.53 17.46
CA LEU A 41 -23.94 15.05 17.89
C LEU A 41 -23.55 15.74 19.20
N SER A 42 -23.03 14.99 20.16
CA SER A 42 -22.49 15.54 21.40
C SER A 42 -20.95 15.39 21.47
N ASN A 43 -20.29 16.16 22.32
CA ASN A 43 -18.86 15.95 22.67
C ASN A 43 -18.69 15.36 24.07
N ALA A 44 -19.79 15.07 24.75
CA ALA A 44 -19.77 14.65 26.13
C ALA A 44 -19.74 13.13 26.25
N VAL A 45 -18.92 12.65 27.18
CA VAL A 45 -18.78 11.23 27.47
C VAL A 45 -19.63 10.91 28.70
N THR A 46 -20.74 10.19 28.52
CA THR A 46 -21.54 9.66 29.62
C THR A 46 -21.31 8.16 29.77
N ILE A 47 -21.15 7.71 31.02
CA ILE A 47 -21.03 6.29 31.35
C ILE A 47 -22.04 5.94 32.45
N PRO A 48 -23.15 5.27 32.08
CA PRO A 48 -24.12 4.79 33.04
C PRO A 48 -23.49 3.90 34.11
N GLY A 49 -23.90 4.09 35.36
CA GLY A 49 -23.44 3.28 36.50
C GLY A 49 -22.11 3.73 37.12
N THR A 50 -21.50 4.83 36.65
CA THR A 50 -20.41 5.50 37.36
C THR A 50 -20.95 6.32 38.53
N GLU A 51 -20.13 6.51 39.57
CA GLU A 51 -20.49 7.32 40.73
C GLU A 51 -20.83 8.75 40.30
N THR A 52 -19.98 9.37 39.46
CA THR A 52 -20.20 10.73 38.97
C THR A 52 -21.52 10.86 38.19
N GLN A 53 -21.88 9.88 37.35
CA GLN A 53 -23.15 9.93 36.61
C GLN A 53 -24.35 9.78 37.56
N ASN A 54 -24.28 8.88 38.54
CA ASN A 54 -25.37 8.71 39.51
C ASN A 54 -25.56 9.99 40.36
N LEU A 55 -24.46 10.65 40.73
CA LEU A 55 -24.50 11.94 41.42
C LEU A 55 -25.07 13.04 40.52
N ALA A 56 -24.68 13.10 39.24
CA ALA A 56 -25.25 14.06 38.29
C ALA A 56 -26.76 13.85 38.09
N ASP A 57 -27.21 12.61 37.90
CA ASP A 57 -28.63 12.26 37.76
C ASP A 57 -29.43 12.62 39.01
N ARG A 58 -28.83 12.46 40.20
CA ARG A 58 -29.45 12.86 41.46
C ARG A 58 -29.47 14.37 41.64
N LEU A 59 -28.38 15.07 41.36
CA LEU A 59 -28.35 16.54 41.38
C LEU A 59 -29.40 17.11 40.43
N LYS A 60 -29.60 16.51 39.26
CA LYS A 60 -30.69 16.88 38.34
C LYS A 60 -32.08 16.79 38.97
N ALA A 61 -32.31 15.82 39.85
CA ALA A 61 -33.59 15.58 40.50
C ALA A 61 -33.78 16.42 41.77
N GLU A 62 -32.74 16.56 42.59
CA GLU A 62 -32.80 17.20 43.92
C GLU A 62 -32.38 18.67 43.92
N MET A 63 -31.46 19.06 43.03
CA MET A 63 -30.93 20.42 42.88
C MET A 63 -30.78 20.81 41.40
N PRO A 64 -31.88 21.02 40.65
CA PRO A 64 -31.81 21.27 39.21
C PRO A 64 -30.90 22.45 38.84
N GLU A 65 -30.83 23.48 39.69
CA GLU A 65 -29.95 24.64 39.54
C GLU A 65 -28.46 24.28 39.63
N ALA A 66 -28.08 23.29 40.45
CA ALA A 66 -26.71 22.83 40.60
C ALA A 66 -26.24 21.91 39.46
N ASN A 67 -27.16 21.44 38.60
CA ASN A 67 -26.88 20.60 37.45
C ASN A 67 -27.09 21.33 36.10
N GLN A 68 -27.27 22.65 36.12
CA GLN A 68 -27.34 23.48 34.91
C GLN A 68 -26.00 23.51 34.18
N GLY A 69 -26.03 23.60 32.85
CA GLY A 69 -24.85 23.86 32.05
C GLY A 69 -24.29 25.24 32.37
N THR A 70 -22.96 25.37 32.37
CA THR A 70 -22.29 26.63 32.61
C THR A 70 -21.23 26.87 31.55
N GLY A 71 -21.14 28.10 31.04
CA GLY A 71 -20.05 28.54 30.18
C GLY A 71 -19.36 29.77 30.76
N ARG A 72 -18.07 29.94 30.48
CA ARG A 72 -17.30 31.11 30.90
C ARG A 72 -16.99 32.04 29.74
N VAL A 73 -17.11 33.34 30.01
CA VAL A 73 -16.71 34.44 29.11
C VAL A 73 -15.62 35.22 29.81
N VAL A 74 -14.46 35.32 29.19
CA VAL A 74 -13.27 35.99 29.73
C VAL A 74 -13.12 37.33 29.01
N PHE A 75 -13.29 38.41 29.74
CA PHE A 75 -13.04 39.77 29.26
C PHE A 75 -11.64 40.19 29.67
N HIS A 76 -10.91 40.87 28.80
CA HIS A 76 -9.61 41.41 29.15
C HIS A 76 -9.26 42.69 28.37
N THR A 77 -8.47 43.58 28.97
CA THR A 77 -7.99 44.77 28.27
C THR A 77 -6.90 44.41 27.26
N THR A 78 -6.81 45.18 26.17
CA THR A 78 -5.83 44.93 25.10
C THR A 78 -4.45 45.50 25.41
N ASP A 79 -4.37 46.49 26.31
CA ASP A 79 -3.14 47.15 26.73
C ASP A 79 -2.63 46.69 28.10
N GLY A 80 -3.34 45.75 28.73
CA GLY A 80 -3.04 45.23 30.07
C GLY A 80 -3.36 46.20 31.21
N SER A 81 -4.00 47.34 30.93
CA SER A 81 -4.42 48.30 31.94
C SER A 81 -5.67 47.84 32.71
N ALA A 82 -5.91 48.43 33.88
CA ALA A 82 -7.11 48.14 34.66
C ALA A 82 -8.39 48.62 33.94
N PHE A 83 -9.48 47.86 34.03
CA PHE A 83 -10.77 48.23 33.44
C PHE A 83 -11.24 49.61 33.91
N THR A 84 -11.51 50.49 32.96
CA THR A 84 -12.16 51.78 33.19
C THR A 84 -13.64 51.59 33.53
N GLN A 85 -14.28 52.58 34.16
CA GLN A 85 -15.71 52.50 34.47
C GLN A 85 -16.56 52.32 33.20
N ALA A 86 -16.22 53.00 32.11
CA ALA A 86 -16.92 52.85 30.83
C ALA A 86 -16.82 51.41 30.28
N GLN A 87 -15.66 50.76 30.45
CA GLN A 87 -15.49 49.36 30.05
C GLN A 87 -16.30 48.41 30.94
N LYS A 88 -16.34 48.65 32.26
CA LYS A 88 -17.17 47.87 33.19
C LYS A 88 -18.66 47.96 32.84
N ASP A 89 -19.13 49.17 32.54
CA ASP A 89 -20.52 49.42 32.14
C ASP A 89 -20.84 48.73 30.80
N GLY A 90 -19.93 48.81 29.81
CA GLY A 90 -20.09 48.14 28.52
C GLY A 90 -20.12 46.61 28.63
N ILE A 91 -19.29 46.01 29.49
CA ILE A 91 -19.31 44.57 29.78
C ILE A 91 -20.64 44.18 30.43
N ALA A 92 -21.15 44.99 31.37
CA ALA A 92 -22.44 44.74 32.01
C ALA A 92 -23.59 44.76 30.98
N ASP A 93 -23.56 45.69 30.02
CA ASP A 93 -24.54 45.74 28.92
C ASP A 93 -24.46 44.50 28.01
N ALA A 94 -23.25 44.04 27.66
CA ALA A 94 -23.06 42.82 26.87
C ALA A 94 -23.58 41.56 27.59
N LEU A 95 -23.35 41.45 28.90
CA LEU A 95 -23.86 40.34 29.72
C LEU A 95 -25.38 40.38 29.88
N LYS A 96 -25.97 41.58 29.91
CA LYS A 96 -27.42 41.75 29.93
C LYS A 96 -28.04 41.32 28.60
N ALA A 97 -27.46 41.69 27.48
CA ALA A 97 -27.88 41.21 26.16
C ALA A 97 -27.76 39.68 26.03
N THR A 98 -26.72 39.10 26.65
CA THR A 98 -26.54 37.64 26.70
C THR A 98 -27.62 36.95 27.53
N GLN A 99 -28.10 37.58 28.60
CA GLN A 99 -29.20 37.06 29.42
C GLN A 99 -30.53 36.97 28.65
N ASP A 100 -30.72 37.81 27.62
CA ASP A 100 -31.91 37.78 26.76
C ASP A 100 -31.87 36.65 25.71
N VAL A 101 -30.76 35.90 25.59
CA VAL A 101 -30.64 34.78 24.66
C VAL A 101 -31.47 33.58 25.14
N SER A 102 -32.29 33.03 24.24
CA SER A 102 -33.11 31.84 24.54
C SER A 102 -32.24 30.64 24.94
N GLY A 103 -32.48 30.10 26.14
CA GLY A 103 -31.70 28.99 26.71
C GLY A 103 -30.69 29.43 27.77
N VAL A 104 -30.46 30.72 27.97
CA VAL A 104 -29.67 31.27 29.08
C VAL A 104 -30.58 31.48 30.30
N ALA A 105 -30.20 30.90 31.44
CA ALA A 105 -30.89 31.05 32.72
C ALA A 105 -30.47 32.34 33.44
N SER A 106 -29.17 32.62 33.48
CA SER A 106 -28.61 33.82 34.09
C SER A 106 -27.18 34.09 33.62
N THR A 107 -26.73 35.34 33.75
CA THR A 107 -25.33 35.73 33.57
C THR A 107 -24.81 36.38 34.85
N VAL A 108 -23.54 36.13 35.19
CA VAL A 108 -22.90 36.68 36.39
C VAL A 108 -22.04 37.88 36.01
N ASN A 109 -22.38 39.07 36.52
CA ASN A 109 -21.53 40.25 36.38
C ASN A 109 -20.26 40.10 37.25
N PRO A 110 -19.06 39.99 36.66
CA PRO A 110 -17.84 39.75 37.42
C PRO A 110 -17.49 40.89 38.39
N PHE A 111 -17.80 42.14 38.03
CA PHE A 111 -17.45 43.30 38.85
C PHE A 111 -18.35 43.42 40.08
N GLU A 112 -19.65 43.18 39.91
CA GLU A 112 -20.59 43.10 41.04
C GLU A 112 -20.25 41.94 41.95
N ARG A 113 -19.92 40.78 41.38
CA ARG A 113 -19.55 39.59 42.15
C ARG A 113 -18.24 39.81 42.93
N GLN A 114 -17.23 40.43 42.32
CA GLN A 114 -15.99 40.78 43.01
C GLN A 114 -16.24 41.79 44.14
N GLN A 115 -17.07 42.81 43.90
CA GLN A 115 -17.42 43.79 44.93
C GLN A 115 -18.11 43.13 46.13
N GLN A 116 -19.00 42.16 45.91
CA GLN A 116 -19.63 41.38 46.99
C GLN A 116 -18.61 40.60 47.82
N LEU A 117 -17.60 40.00 47.18
CA LEU A 117 -16.53 39.28 47.87
C LEU A 117 -15.68 40.24 48.71
N ASP A 118 -15.31 41.40 48.15
CA ASP A 118 -14.50 42.41 48.82
C ASP A 118 -15.24 43.04 50.01
N ASP A 119 -16.52 43.38 49.82
CA ASP A 119 -17.39 43.90 50.87
C ASP A 119 -17.57 42.87 52.00
N GLY A 120 -17.75 41.59 51.68
CA GLY A 120 -17.82 40.51 52.66
C GLY A 120 -16.54 40.39 53.50
N ARG A 121 -15.36 40.42 52.84
CA ARG A 121 -14.06 40.43 53.55
C ARG A 121 -13.92 41.66 54.45
N GLN A 122 -14.36 42.83 53.98
CA GLN A 122 -14.27 44.07 54.77
C GLN A 122 -15.23 44.06 55.97
N GLN A 123 -16.46 43.56 55.79
CA GLN A 123 -17.45 43.43 56.87
C GLN A 123 -16.95 42.53 58.00
N LEU A 124 -16.25 41.44 57.69
CA LEU A 124 -15.64 40.56 58.71
C LEU A 124 -14.51 41.26 59.46
N LYS A 125 -13.61 41.97 58.76
CA LYS A 125 -12.55 42.77 59.40
C LYS A 125 -13.12 43.82 60.35
N ASP A 126 -14.13 44.56 59.89
CA ASP A 126 -14.80 45.59 60.68
C ASP A 126 -15.55 44.97 61.88
N GLY A 127 -16.19 43.81 61.67
CA GLY A 127 -16.84 43.02 62.71
C GLY A 127 -15.85 42.55 63.78
N ARG A 128 -14.68 42.05 63.38
CA ARG A 128 -13.62 41.59 64.30
C ARG A 128 -13.10 42.74 65.15
N ALA A 129 -12.83 43.88 64.54
CA ALA A 129 -12.39 45.08 65.24
C ALA A 129 -13.44 45.55 66.29
N LYS A 130 -14.73 45.49 65.95
CA LYS A 130 -15.84 45.81 66.89
C LYS A 130 -15.92 44.80 68.03
N LEU A 131 -15.77 43.50 67.74
CA LEU A 131 -15.80 42.44 68.75
C LEU A 131 -14.64 42.60 69.75
N ASP A 132 -13.42 42.78 69.25
CA ASP A 132 -12.21 43.01 70.07
C ASP A 132 -12.36 44.28 70.94
N GLN A 133 -12.97 45.33 70.41
CA GLN A 133 -13.29 46.54 71.17
C GLN A 133 -14.31 46.26 72.28
N GLY A 134 -15.36 45.49 71.97
CA GLY A 134 -16.38 45.06 72.93
C GLY A 134 -15.80 44.20 74.06
N GLU A 135 -14.97 43.20 73.74
CA GLU A 135 -14.32 42.34 74.72
C GLU A 135 -13.41 43.15 75.68
N ARG A 136 -12.67 44.14 75.17
CA ARG A 136 -11.85 45.05 76.01
C ARG A 136 -12.71 45.91 76.94
N GLN A 137 -13.84 46.43 76.46
CA GLN A 137 -14.77 47.21 77.29
C GLN A 137 -15.38 46.35 78.41
N ILE A 138 -15.71 45.10 78.12
CA ILE A 138 -16.21 44.14 79.12
C ILE A 138 -15.11 43.80 80.14
N ALA A 139 -13.88 43.57 79.70
CA ALA A 139 -12.76 43.29 80.60
C ALA A 139 -12.49 44.46 81.56
N GLN A 140 -12.51 45.70 81.05
CA GLN A 140 -12.41 46.92 81.87
C GLN A 140 -13.58 47.06 82.85
N LEU A 141 -14.81 46.79 82.39
CA LEU A 141 -15.99 46.83 83.24
C LEU A 141 -15.88 45.82 84.39
N LYS A 142 -15.48 44.58 84.11
CA LYS A 142 -15.27 43.51 85.10
C LYS A 142 -14.25 43.90 86.18
N GLN A 143 -13.18 44.61 85.82
CA GLN A 143 -12.18 45.11 86.78
C GLN A 143 -12.68 46.26 87.66
N SER A 144 -13.68 47.02 87.19
CA SER A 144 -14.22 48.20 87.88
C SER A 144 -15.42 47.92 88.80
N LEU A 145 -15.90 46.66 88.89
CA LEU A 145 -17.11 46.31 89.65
C LEU A 145 -16.82 46.12 91.15
N PRO A 146 -17.66 46.67 92.06
CA PRO A 146 -17.57 46.40 93.49
C PRO A 146 -17.80 44.92 93.86
N PRO A 147 -17.26 44.43 94.98
CA PRO A 147 -17.49 43.06 95.46
C PRO A 147 -19.00 42.80 95.65
N GLY A 148 -19.53 41.76 94.98
CA GLY A 148 -20.93 41.33 95.11
C GLY A 148 -21.88 41.78 93.99
N VAL A 149 -21.43 42.59 93.02
CA VAL A 149 -22.23 42.97 91.84
C VAL A 149 -21.90 42.04 90.66
N SER A 150 -22.91 41.39 90.08
CA SER A 150 -22.67 40.51 88.93
C SER A 150 -22.42 41.34 87.66
N ALA A 151 -21.33 41.05 86.95
CA ALA A 151 -20.99 41.71 85.70
C ALA A 151 -22.07 41.52 84.63
N GLU A 152 -22.73 40.36 84.62
CA GLU A 152 -23.85 40.03 83.73
C GLU A 152 -25.06 40.94 83.91
N GLN A 153 -25.44 41.26 85.15
CA GLN A 153 -26.58 42.15 85.41
C GLN A 153 -26.30 43.58 84.94
N VAL A 154 -25.05 44.05 85.10
CA VAL A 154 -24.64 45.39 84.66
C VAL A 154 -24.54 45.47 83.13
N LEU A 155 -24.10 44.40 82.47
CA LEU A 155 -24.08 44.31 81.00
C LEU A 155 -25.50 44.33 80.43
N LYS A 156 -26.42 43.55 80.99
CA LYS A 156 -27.85 43.58 80.59
C LYS A 156 -28.49 44.96 80.80
N GLN A 157 -28.18 45.66 81.89
CA GLN A 157 -28.67 47.03 82.12
C GLN A 157 -28.12 48.05 81.13
N ARG A 158 -26.91 47.82 80.60
CA ARG A 158 -26.29 48.67 79.56
C ARG A 158 -26.69 48.26 78.14
N GLY A 159 -27.63 47.34 77.98
CA GLY A 159 -28.09 46.85 76.68
C GLY A 159 -27.11 45.93 75.96
N VAL A 160 -26.10 45.41 76.65
CA VAL A 160 -25.13 44.44 76.11
C VAL A 160 -25.56 43.06 76.58
N ASP A 161 -26.15 42.27 75.69
CA ASP A 161 -26.51 40.88 75.98
C ASP A 161 -25.31 39.95 75.69
N PRO A 162 -24.73 39.29 76.72
CA PRO A 162 -23.62 38.38 76.54
C PRO A 162 -23.93 37.22 75.59
N ALA A 163 -25.19 36.75 75.56
CA ALA A 163 -25.60 35.67 74.66
C ALA A 163 -25.61 36.12 73.19
N ALA A 164 -26.06 37.35 72.92
CA ALA A 164 -26.03 37.93 71.57
C ALA A 164 -24.59 38.19 71.10
N MET A 165 -23.69 38.61 72.00
CA MET A 165 -22.27 38.78 71.69
C MET A 165 -21.59 37.45 71.36
N GLU A 166 -21.87 36.39 72.12
CA GLU A 166 -21.35 35.04 71.80
C GLU A 166 -21.90 34.53 70.46
N GLN A 167 -23.18 34.78 70.17
CA GLN A 167 -23.75 34.44 68.87
C GLN A 167 -23.10 35.23 67.72
N GLN A 168 -22.84 36.52 67.93
CA GLN A 168 -22.17 37.37 66.95
C GLN A 168 -20.69 36.99 66.78
N LYS A 169 -20.03 36.54 67.84
CA LYS A 169 -18.67 35.97 67.79
C LYS A 169 -18.65 34.68 66.98
N ALA A 170 -19.57 33.75 67.24
CA ALA A 170 -19.67 32.49 66.51
C ALA A 170 -19.91 32.73 65.01
N GLN A 171 -20.83 33.64 64.65
CA GLN A 171 -21.08 34.03 63.26
C GLN A 171 -19.86 34.66 62.59
N LEU A 172 -19.10 35.48 63.33
CA LEU A 172 -17.90 36.11 62.81
C LEU A 172 -16.79 35.08 62.59
N GLU A 173 -16.58 34.17 63.54
CA GLU A 173 -15.60 33.07 63.42
C GLU A 173 -15.96 32.12 62.27
N GLU A 174 -17.24 31.80 62.08
CA GLU A 174 -17.73 31.01 60.95
C GLU A 174 -17.49 31.72 59.61
N GLY A 175 -17.79 33.03 59.55
CA GLY A 175 -17.51 33.87 58.38
C GLY A 175 -16.01 33.98 58.08
N GLU A 176 -15.18 34.19 59.09
CA GLU A 176 -13.71 34.23 58.97
C GLU A 176 -13.18 32.91 58.40
N LYS A 177 -13.58 31.77 58.98
CA LYS A 177 -13.22 30.43 58.47
C LYS A 177 -13.69 30.18 57.05
N SER A 178 -14.90 30.64 56.70
CA SER A 178 -15.42 30.52 55.33
C SER A 178 -14.53 31.27 54.33
N PHE A 179 -14.10 32.49 54.64
CA PHE A 179 -13.16 33.24 53.79
C PHE A 179 -11.73 32.71 53.83
N GLU A 180 -11.27 32.11 54.94
CA GLU A 180 -10.00 31.39 55.00
C GLU A 180 -9.99 30.20 54.04
N ARG A 181 -11.06 29.39 54.03
CA ARG A 181 -11.28 28.28 53.08
C ARG A 181 -11.35 28.76 51.62
N MET A 182 -12.00 29.89 51.36
CA MET A 182 -12.04 30.50 50.02
C MET A 182 -10.69 31.10 49.58
N GLY A 183 -9.73 31.25 50.49
CA GLY A 183 -8.40 31.76 50.20
C GLY A 183 -8.42 33.09 49.43
N ASP A 184 -7.79 33.11 48.26
CA ASP A 184 -7.65 34.28 47.39
C ASP A 184 -8.60 34.27 46.17
N TYR A 185 -9.69 33.47 46.25
CA TYR A 185 -10.70 33.37 45.20
C TYR A 185 -11.21 34.75 44.77
N ARG A 186 -11.22 34.96 43.45
CA ARG A 186 -11.53 36.22 42.78
C ARG A 186 -12.07 35.93 41.38
N VAL A 187 -12.93 36.81 40.88
CA VAL A 187 -13.48 36.74 39.51
C VAL A 187 -13.04 37.92 38.64
N VAL A 188 -12.26 38.84 39.23
CA VAL A 188 -11.49 39.89 38.55
C VAL A 188 -10.02 39.75 38.97
N SER A 189 -9.10 39.85 38.00
CA SER A 189 -7.66 39.66 38.22
C SER A 189 -7.08 40.71 39.18
N LYS A 190 -5.88 40.44 39.73
CA LYS A 190 -5.27 41.33 40.76
C LYS A 190 -4.97 42.73 40.24
N ASP A 191 -4.56 42.80 38.98
CA ASP A 191 -4.28 44.00 38.20
C ASP A 191 -5.52 44.61 37.54
N GLN A 192 -6.69 43.99 37.73
CA GLN A 192 -7.99 44.43 37.23
C GLN A 192 -8.06 44.56 35.70
N ASN A 193 -7.26 43.79 34.95
CA ASN A 193 -7.25 43.81 33.49
C ASN A 193 -7.97 42.60 32.87
N SER A 194 -8.32 41.57 33.65
CA SER A 194 -9.05 40.39 33.23
C SER A 194 -10.22 40.09 34.17
N ALA A 195 -11.33 39.60 33.63
CA ALA A 195 -12.55 39.27 34.39
C ALA A 195 -13.26 38.04 33.82
N ILE A 196 -13.68 37.14 34.70
CA ILE A 196 -14.41 35.90 34.33
C ILE A 196 -15.89 36.08 34.64
N SER A 197 -16.73 36.06 33.61
CA SER A 197 -18.17 35.95 33.75
C SER A 197 -18.63 34.50 33.52
N VAL A 198 -19.65 34.08 34.27
CA VAL A 198 -20.29 32.77 34.11
C VAL A 198 -21.67 32.96 33.50
N VAL A 199 -21.96 32.19 32.46
CA VAL A 199 -23.27 32.08 31.79
C VAL A 199 -23.87 30.75 32.21
N ASN A 200 -24.99 30.78 32.93
CA ASN A 200 -25.73 29.59 33.32
C ASN A 200 -26.82 29.33 32.28
N PHE A 201 -26.90 28.10 31.77
CA PHE A 201 -27.91 27.65 30.82
C PHE A 201 -29.11 27.03 31.53
N THR A 202 -30.28 27.05 30.90
CA THR A 202 -31.49 26.42 31.47
C THR A 202 -31.46 24.90 31.43
N GLN A 203 -30.62 24.34 30.57
CA GLN A 203 -30.44 22.90 30.39
C GLN A 203 -29.07 22.46 30.91
N GLU A 204 -28.89 21.16 31.12
CA GLU A 204 -27.58 20.57 31.43
C GLU A 204 -26.58 20.81 30.29
N GLN A 205 -25.29 20.84 30.62
CA GLN A 205 -24.21 21.24 29.71
C GLN A 205 -24.25 20.56 28.32
N ASN A 206 -24.68 19.30 28.28
CA ASN A 206 -24.68 18.46 27.08
C ASN A 206 -25.95 18.62 26.22
N ALA A 207 -27.02 19.17 26.79
CA ALA A 207 -28.29 19.41 26.11
C ALA A 207 -28.40 20.83 25.53
N VAL A 208 -27.42 21.71 25.84
CA VAL A 208 -27.37 23.06 25.26
C VAL A 208 -27.08 22.98 23.77
N GLU A 209 -28.04 23.41 22.95
CA GLU A 209 -27.96 23.40 21.49
C GLU A 209 -26.83 24.32 20.97
N ALA A 210 -26.21 23.93 19.85
CA ALA A 210 -25.15 24.72 19.22
C ALA A 210 -25.64 26.13 18.81
N ASP A 211 -26.90 26.26 18.39
CA ASP A 211 -27.50 27.55 18.04
C ASP A 211 -27.58 28.48 19.25
N THR A 212 -27.91 27.97 20.44
CA THR A 212 -27.89 28.76 21.68
C THR A 212 -26.47 29.22 22.03
N LYS A 213 -25.47 28.34 21.88
CA LYS A 213 -24.06 28.69 22.14
C LYS A 213 -23.54 29.75 21.17
N ASN A 214 -23.86 29.62 19.89
CA ASN A 214 -23.53 30.60 18.86
C ASN A 214 -24.23 31.94 19.14
N ALA A 215 -25.50 31.91 19.52
CA ALA A 215 -26.24 33.12 19.91
C ALA A 215 -25.64 33.83 21.13
N VAL A 216 -25.11 33.09 22.11
CA VAL A 216 -24.37 33.68 23.24
C VAL A 216 -23.09 34.37 22.77
N MET A 217 -22.31 33.73 21.90
CA MET A 217 -21.10 34.37 21.34
C MET A 217 -21.44 35.62 20.53
N ASP A 218 -22.49 35.56 19.71
CA ASP A 218 -22.95 36.69 18.90
C ASP A 218 -23.52 37.83 19.76
N ALA A 219 -24.23 37.52 20.85
CA ALA A 219 -24.75 38.52 21.78
C ALA A 219 -23.62 39.34 22.43
N VAL A 220 -22.53 38.69 22.84
CA VAL A 220 -21.37 39.39 23.40
C VAL A 220 -20.59 40.13 22.31
N ARG A 221 -20.33 39.50 21.16
CA ARG A 221 -19.57 40.10 20.04
C ARG A 221 -20.28 41.29 19.39
N SER A 222 -21.61 41.33 19.42
CA SER A 222 -22.42 42.45 18.91
C SER A 222 -22.42 43.67 19.84
N HIS A 223 -21.87 43.55 21.05
CA HIS A 223 -21.68 44.63 22.01
C HIS A 223 -20.18 44.85 22.28
N PRO A 224 -19.38 45.28 21.27
CA PRO A 224 -17.96 45.49 21.45
C PRO A 224 -17.70 46.63 22.45
N VAL A 225 -16.72 46.43 23.32
CA VAL A 225 -16.27 47.41 24.31
C VAL A 225 -14.89 47.91 23.90
N ASP A 226 -14.74 49.22 23.70
CA ASP A 226 -13.48 49.80 23.23
C ASP A 226 -12.31 49.45 24.17
N GLY A 227 -11.25 48.85 23.58
CA GLY A 227 -10.05 48.45 24.31
C GLY A 227 -10.19 47.16 25.14
N VAL A 228 -11.29 46.42 25.01
CA VAL A 228 -11.53 45.13 25.66
C VAL A 228 -11.78 44.07 24.60
N ASP A 229 -11.01 42.99 24.68
CA ASP A 229 -11.22 41.78 23.90
C ASP A 229 -11.97 40.74 24.75
N VAL A 230 -12.60 39.78 24.08
CA VAL A 230 -13.37 38.73 24.72
C VAL A 230 -12.98 37.36 24.19
N ASP A 231 -12.79 36.43 25.11
CA ASP A 231 -12.57 35.02 24.82
C ASP A 231 -13.65 34.14 25.48
N PHE A 232 -13.99 33.03 24.82
CA PHE A 232 -15.05 32.12 25.25
C PHE A 232 -14.43 30.77 25.59
N SER A 233 -14.81 30.24 26.74
CA SER A 233 -14.43 28.88 27.16
C SER A 233 -14.95 27.79 26.21
N GLN A 234 -14.38 26.59 26.33
CA GLN A 234 -14.71 25.45 25.49
C GLN A 234 -16.18 25.03 25.59
N GLU A 235 -16.81 25.26 26.74
CA GLU A 235 -18.23 24.99 26.99
C GLU A 235 -19.15 25.75 26.03
N ILE A 236 -18.74 26.96 25.61
CA ILE A 236 -19.48 27.85 24.72
C ILE A 236 -19.00 27.69 23.28
N ALA A 237 -17.70 27.78 23.01
CA ALA A 237 -17.20 27.97 21.65
C ALA A 237 -17.03 26.69 20.82
N GLN A 238 -17.44 25.52 21.33
CA GLN A 238 -17.37 24.27 20.57
C GLN A 238 -18.18 24.33 19.26
N ASP A 239 -17.47 24.33 18.13
CA ASP A 239 -18.04 24.28 16.78
C ASP A 239 -18.03 22.83 16.24
N ILE A 240 -19.18 22.32 15.82
CA ILE A 240 -19.38 20.93 15.34
C ILE A 240 -19.56 20.91 13.80
N THR A 241 -19.46 22.05 13.12
CA THR A 241 -20.12 22.23 11.81
C THR A 241 -19.39 21.63 10.59
N ALA A 242 -18.20 21.03 10.73
CA ALA A 242 -17.48 20.42 9.60
C ALA A 242 -17.00 18.98 9.87
N LEU A 243 -17.73 18.01 9.32
CA LEU A 243 -17.37 16.58 9.27
C LEU A 243 -16.18 16.26 8.33
N LEU A 244 -15.81 17.19 7.43
CA LEU A 244 -14.73 17.04 6.45
C LEU A 244 -13.91 18.34 6.40
N GLY A 245 -12.68 18.30 6.92
CA GLY A 245 -11.75 19.42 6.90
C GLY A 245 -10.89 19.51 5.62
N PRO A 246 -10.22 20.67 5.35
CA PRO A 246 -9.28 20.80 4.24
C PRO A 246 -8.14 19.76 4.26
N SER A 247 -7.67 19.39 5.45
CA SER A 247 -6.58 18.42 5.65
C SER A 247 -6.98 16.99 5.23
N GLU A 248 -8.25 16.62 5.40
CA GLU A 248 -8.77 15.32 4.94
C GLU A 248 -8.79 15.24 3.41
N VAL A 249 -9.21 16.32 2.74
CA VAL A 249 -9.20 16.42 1.27
C VAL A 249 -7.77 16.24 0.74
N ILE A 250 -6.77 16.83 1.40
CA ILE A 250 -5.36 16.65 1.06
C ILE A 250 -4.96 15.17 1.16
N GLY A 251 -5.33 14.47 2.25
CA GLY A 251 -5.07 13.05 2.41
C GLY A 251 -5.64 12.20 1.26
N VAL A 252 -6.88 12.48 0.85
CA VAL A 252 -7.52 11.80 -0.30
C VAL A 252 -6.82 12.12 -1.62
N VAL A 253 -6.42 13.38 -1.83
CA VAL A 253 -5.69 13.79 -3.04
C VAL A 253 -4.34 13.08 -3.12
N VAL A 254 -3.60 12.98 -2.01
CA VAL A 254 -2.33 12.24 -1.94
C VAL A 254 -2.57 10.75 -2.24
N ALA A 255 -3.59 10.13 -1.65
CA ALA A 255 -3.97 8.75 -1.96
C ALA A 255 -4.27 8.55 -3.47
N ALA A 256 -5.01 9.48 -4.08
CA ALA A 256 -5.30 9.47 -5.51
C ALA A 256 -4.03 9.62 -6.37
N LEU A 257 -3.08 10.47 -5.96
CA LEU A 257 -1.78 10.62 -6.63
C LEU A 257 -0.94 9.33 -6.55
N VAL A 258 -0.89 8.69 -5.37
CA VAL A 258 -0.20 7.40 -5.20
C VAL A 258 -0.82 6.32 -6.08
N LEU A 259 -2.15 6.24 -6.11
CA LEU A 259 -2.88 5.34 -7.02
C LEU A 259 -2.56 5.63 -8.49
N LEU A 260 -2.51 6.91 -8.89
CA LEU A 260 -2.18 7.31 -10.26
C LEU A 260 -0.76 6.88 -10.66
N ILE A 261 0.22 7.10 -9.78
CA ILE A 261 1.62 6.72 -9.98
C ILE A 261 1.75 5.20 -10.10
N MET A 262 1.11 4.44 -9.22
CA MET A 262 1.16 2.97 -9.23
C MET A 262 0.46 2.39 -10.46
N LEU A 263 -0.78 2.82 -10.72
CA LEU A 263 -1.66 2.20 -11.71
C LEU A 263 -1.38 2.67 -13.13
N ARG A 264 -0.65 3.80 -13.28
CA ARG A 264 -0.21 4.43 -14.54
C ARG A 264 -1.35 4.70 -15.53
N ALA A 265 -2.57 4.87 -15.01
CA ALA A 265 -3.76 5.17 -15.78
C ALA A 265 -4.82 5.80 -14.86
N VAL A 266 -5.54 6.80 -15.38
CA VAL A 266 -6.51 7.59 -14.60
C VAL A 266 -7.72 6.77 -14.18
N VAL A 267 -8.35 6.05 -15.11
CA VAL A 267 -9.56 5.24 -14.83
C VAL A 267 -9.37 4.27 -13.67
N PRO A 268 -8.35 3.38 -13.66
CA PRO A 268 -8.16 2.47 -12.54
C PRO A 268 -7.76 3.17 -11.23
N ALA A 269 -7.18 4.38 -11.27
CA ALA A 269 -6.88 5.14 -10.06
C ALA A 269 -8.12 5.82 -9.48
N ALA A 270 -9.03 6.31 -10.32
CA ALA A 270 -10.26 6.98 -9.89
C ALA A 270 -11.29 6.01 -9.28
N LEU A 271 -11.34 4.76 -9.76
CA LEU A 271 -12.34 3.79 -9.32
C LEU A 271 -12.29 3.50 -7.80
N PRO A 272 -11.14 3.15 -7.19
CA PRO A 272 -11.05 2.93 -5.76
C PRO A 272 -11.49 4.13 -4.92
N VAL A 273 -11.04 5.33 -5.30
CA VAL A 273 -11.37 6.58 -4.61
C VAL A 273 -12.87 6.87 -4.70
N LEU A 274 -13.47 6.75 -5.89
CA LEU A 274 -14.90 6.94 -6.08
C LEU A 274 -15.73 5.98 -5.23
N THR A 275 -15.37 4.69 -5.22
CA THR A 275 -16.10 3.69 -4.42
C THR A 275 -15.97 3.93 -2.93
N ALA A 276 -14.78 4.35 -2.47
CA ALA A 276 -14.56 4.67 -1.06
C ALA A 276 -15.33 5.92 -0.63
N LEU A 277 -15.31 7.00 -1.42
CA LEU A 277 -16.06 8.22 -1.14
C LEU A 277 -17.57 7.98 -1.09
N LEU A 278 -18.12 7.21 -2.05
CA LEU A 278 -19.53 6.83 -2.02
C LEU A 278 -19.85 5.95 -0.81
N GLY A 279 -18.95 5.03 -0.43
CA GLY A 279 -19.15 4.18 0.74
C GLY A 279 -19.13 4.93 2.06
N VAL A 280 -18.20 5.88 2.20
CA VAL A 280 -18.16 6.81 3.32
C VAL A 280 -19.44 7.65 3.36
N ALA A 281 -19.87 8.23 2.23
CA ALA A 281 -21.09 9.01 2.18
C ALA A 281 -22.32 8.19 2.64
N VAL A 282 -22.47 6.97 2.13
CA VAL A 282 -23.56 6.08 2.56
C VAL A 282 -23.46 5.72 4.04
N ALA A 283 -22.29 5.29 4.52
CA ALA A 283 -22.10 4.89 5.90
C ALA A 283 -22.31 6.04 6.90
N SER A 284 -21.78 7.23 6.59
CA SER A 284 -21.96 8.43 7.40
C SER A 284 -23.42 8.88 7.41
N CYS A 285 -24.11 8.90 6.27
CA CYS A 285 -25.53 9.24 6.25
C CYS A 285 -26.38 8.22 7.01
N ILE A 286 -26.09 6.91 6.91
CA ILE A 286 -26.80 5.90 7.70
C ILE A 286 -26.56 6.16 9.19
N THR A 287 -25.30 6.34 9.60
CA THR A 287 -24.97 6.59 11.01
C THR A 287 -25.67 7.85 11.53
N LEU A 288 -25.57 8.96 10.80
CA LEU A 288 -26.21 10.23 11.16
C LEU A 288 -27.74 10.14 11.18
N SER A 289 -28.36 9.28 10.35
CA SER A 289 -29.82 9.10 10.38
C SER A 289 -30.33 8.50 11.69
N PHE A 290 -29.47 7.81 12.46
CA PHE A 290 -29.79 7.33 13.80
C PHE A 290 -29.43 8.32 14.91
N SER A 291 -28.83 9.48 14.60
CA SER A 291 -28.37 10.44 15.63
C SER A 291 -29.51 11.10 16.41
N GLY A 292 -30.70 11.20 15.81
CA GLY A 292 -31.89 11.69 16.53
C GLY A 292 -32.47 10.73 17.57
N VAL A 293 -32.05 9.44 17.56
CA VAL A 293 -32.57 8.40 18.47
C VAL A 293 -31.50 7.73 19.32
N VAL A 294 -30.22 7.88 18.94
CA VAL A 294 -29.07 7.34 19.66
C VAL A 294 -28.06 8.46 19.85
N ASP A 295 -27.79 8.78 21.11
CA ASP A 295 -26.75 9.75 21.46
C ASP A 295 -25.39 9.25 20.96
N MET A 296 -24.74 10.08 20.14
CA MET A 296 -23.47 9.74 19.55
C MET A 296 -22.49 10.90 19.65
N MET A 297 -21.23 10.55 19.93
CA MET A 297 -20.16 11.55 19.94
C MET A 297 -19.85 12.02 18.53
N SER A 298 -19.46 13.29 18.36
CA SER A 298 -18.99 13.86 17.08
C SER A 298 -17.83 13.09 16.44
N VAL A 299 -17.00 12.42 17.26
CA VAL A 299 -15.90 11.56 16.81
C VAL A 299 -16.41 10.25 16.17
N THR A 300 -17.65 9.83 16.44
CA THR A 300 -18.21 8.56 15.96
C THR A 300 -18.33 8.50 14.44
N PRO A 301 -18.98 9.46 13.75
CA PRO A 301 -19.04 9.44 12.29
C PRO A 301 -17.67 9.68 11.63
N MET A 302 -16.81 10.49 12.27
CA MET A 302 -15.43 10.75 11.83
C MET A 302 -14.58 9.47 11.74
N LEU A 303 -14.67 8.58 12.73
CA LEU A 303 -14.03 7.27 12.65
C LEU A 303 -14.56 6.45 11.46
N GLY A 304 -15.86 6.52 11.19
CA GLY A 304 -16.48 5.89 10.02
C GLY A 304 -15.92 6.42 8.70
N VAL A 305 -15.73 7.74 8.58
CA VAL A 305 -15.09 8.39 7.42
C VAL A 305 -13.65 7.91 7.26
N MET A 306 -12.86 8.05 8.32
CA MET A 306 -11.43 7.73 8.32
C MET A 306 -11.18 6.26 7.96
N LEU A 307 -11.94 5.33 8.57
CA LEU A 307 -11.83 3.89 8.31
C LEU A 307 -12.44 3.48 6.98
N GLY A 308 -13.64 3.98 6.66
CA GLY A 308 -14.34 3.68 5.42
C GLY A 308 -13.54 4.10 4.19
N LEU A 309 -12.81 5.23 4.28
CA LEU A 309 -11.96 5.70 3.20
C LEU A 309 -10.70 4.84 3.05
N ALA A 310 -9.96 4.63 4.14
CA ALA A 310 -8.73 3.82 4.11
C ALA A 310 -9.02 2.40 3.60
N VAL A 311 -9.97 1.73 4.24
CA VAL A 311 -10.36 0.35 3.95
C VAL A 311 -11.02 0.22 2.59
N GLY A 312 -11.93 1.14 2.23
CA GLY A 312 -12.64 1.10 0.96
C GLY A 312 -11.71 1.26 -0.25
N ILE A 313 -10.70 2.12 -0.15
CA ILE A 313 -9.69 2.27 -1.20
C ILE A 313 -8.87 0.97 -1.33
N ASP A 314 -8.39 0.42 -0.22
CA ASP A 314 -7.54 -0.76 -0.23
C ASP A 314 -8.27 -2.00 -0.78
N TYR A 315 -9.49 -2.26 -0.31
CA TYR A 315 -10.29 -3.40 -0.73
C TYR A 315 -10.62 -3.38 -2.22
N SER A 316 -11.06 -2.22 -2.72
CA SER A 316 -11.35 -2.04 -4.13
C SER A 316 -10.07 -2.13 -4.99
N LEU A 317 -8.93 -1.64 -4.48
CA LEU A 317 -7.63 -1.78 -5.13
C LEU A 317 -7.19 -3.24 -5.25
N PHE A 318 -7.39 -4.08 -4.24
CA PHE A 318 -7.04 -5.51 -4.31
C PHE A 318 -7.82 -6.25 -5.39
N VAL A 319 -9.15 -6.06 -5.43
CA VAL A 319 -10.01 -6.65 -6.48
C VAL A 319 -9.62 -6.13 -7.87
N LEU A 320 -9.39 -4.82 -7.99
CA LEU A 320 -8.94 -4.19 -9.23
C LEU A 320 -7.58 -4.74 -9.69
N ASN A 321 -6.61 -4.88 -8.80
CA ASN A 321 -5.28 -5.36 -9.15
C ASN A 321 -5.33 -6.83 -9.60
N ARG A 322 -6.12 -7.67 -8.94
CA ARG A 322 -6.36 -9.05 -9.37
C ARG A 322 -7.04 -9.11 -10.74
N HIS A 323 -8.06 -8.29 -10.96
CA HIS A 323 -8.71 -8.17 -12.27
C HIS A 323 -7.73 -7.75 -13.37
N ARG A 324 -6.87 -6.76 -13.10
CA ARG A 324 -5.84 -6.32 -14.05
C ARG A 324 -4.81 -7.40 -14.36
N GLN A 325 -4.40 -8.19 -13.38
CA GLN A 325 -3.49 -9.33 -13.60
C GLN A 325 -4.14 -10.38 -14.50
N GLN A 326 -5.40 -10.74 -14.25
CA GLN A 326 -6.14 -11.72 -15.05
C GLN A 326 -6.45 -11.23 -16.47
N LEU A 327 -6.79 -9.96 -16.65
CA LEU A 327 -6.96 -9.36 -17.98
C LEU A 327 -5.65 -9.37 -18.79
N ARG A 328 -4.50 -9.16 -18.14
CA ARG A 328 -3.18 -9.30 -18.77
C ARG A 328 -2.89 -10.76 -19.14
N GLY A 329 -3.45 -11.70 -18.41
CA GLY A 329 -3.43 -13.13 -18.73
C GLY A 329 -4.45 -13.55 -19.81
N GLY A 330 -5.10 -12.60 -20.51
CA GLY A 330 -6.03 -12.88 -21.61
C GLY A 330 -7.45 -13.28 -21.18
N MET A 331 -7.78 -13.25 -19.89
CA MET A 331 -9.10 -13.64 -19.40
C MET A 331 -10.18 -12.63 -19.86
N PRO A 332 -11.35 -13.09 -20.37
CA PRO A 332 -12.45 -12.19 -20.74
C PRO A 332 -12.91 -11.30 -19.58
N VAL A 333 -13.28 -10.05 -19.85
CA VAL A 333 -13.59 -9.03 -18.82
C VAL A 333 -14.54 -9.52 -17.74
N ARG A 334 -15.71 -10.04 -18.11
CA ARG A 334 -16.72 -10.51 -17.13
C ARG A 334 -16.27 -11.73 -16.34
N GLU A 335 -15.53 -12.62 -16.98
CA GLU A 335 -14.98 -13.81 -16.33
C GLU A 335 -13.91 -13.42 -15.33
N SER A 336 -13.04 -12.47 -15.71
CA SER A 336 -12.03 -11.92 -14.83
C SER A 336 -12.62 -11.17 -13.65
N ILE A 337 -13.68 -10.38 -13.82
CA ILE A 337 -14.34 -9.72 -12.69
C ILE A 337 -14.88 -10.78 -11.71
N GLY A 338 -15.56 -11.82 -12.22
CA GLY A 338 -16.03 -12.94 -11.40
C GLY A 338 -14.89 -13.64 -10.66
N MET A 339 -13.80 -13.98 -11.36
CA MET A 339 -12.63 -14.64 -10.75
C MET A 339 -11.90 -13.76 -9.75
N ALA A 340 -11.78 -12.45 -9.98
CA ALA A 340 -11.18 -11.52 -9.05
C ALA A 340 -11.99 -11.42 -7.74
N VAL A 341 -13.32 -11.31 -7.83
CA VAL A 341 -14.21 -11.29 -6.65
C VAL A 341 -14.24 -12.65 -5.94
N GLY A 342 -14.18 -13.76 -6.68
CA GLY A 342 -14.14 -15.12 -6.09
C GLY A 342 -12.83 -15.47 -5.38
N THR A 343 -11.71 -14.83 -5.75
CA THR A 343 -10.37 -15.07 -5.16
C THR A 343 -9.99 -13.93 -4.22
N ALA A 344 -9.54 -12.80 -4.75
CA ALA A 344 -9.17 -11.61 -3.96
C ALA A 344 -10.34 -11.06 -3.13
N GLY A 345 -11.57 -11.11 -3.65
CA GLY A 345 -12.76 -10.70 -2.88
C GLY A 345 -13.05 -11.60 -1.68
N THR A 346 -12.68 -12.89 -1.72
CA THR A 346 -12.79 -13.78 -0.55
C THR A 346 -11.77 -13.37 0.52
N ALA A 347 -10.53 -13.07 0.15
CA ALA A 347 -9.53 -12.55 1.08
C ALA A 347 -9.99 -11.22 1.71
N VAL A 348 -10.50 -10.29 0.90
CA VAL A 348 -11.07 -9.00 1.33
C VAL A 348 -12.26 -9.20 2.29
N PHE A 349 -13.12 -10.19 2.05
CA PHE A 349 -14.24 -10.48 2.95
C PHE A 349 -13.77 -10.90 4.35
N PHE A 350 -12.77 -11.78 4.44
CA PHE A 350 -12.24 -12.21 5.75
C PHE A 350 -11.46 -11.10 6.46
N ALA A 351 -10.68 -10.33 5.71
CA ALA A 351 -10.06 -9.08 6.16
C ALA A 351 -11.10 -8.15 6.81
N ALA A 352 -12.12 -7.77 6.05
CA ALA A 352 -13.21 -6.93 6.54
C ALA A 352 -13.93 -7.52 7.75
N LEU A 353 -14.19 -8.82 7.75
CA LEU A 353 -14.82 -9.49 8.88
C LEU A 353 -13.96 -9.40 10.14
N THR A 354 -12.63 -9.53 10.03
CA THR A 354 -11.73 -9.39 11.19
C THR A 354 -11.77 -7.97 11.77
N VAL A 355 -11.77 -6.95 10.91
CA VAL A 355 -11.92 -5.54 11.32
C VAL A 355 -13.28 -5.31 11.98
N ILE A 356 -14.37 -5.76 11.36
CA ILE A 356 -15.73 -5.60 11.90
C ILE A 356 -15.85 -6.27 13.26
N VAL A 357 -15.34 -7.49 13.41
CA VAL A 357 -15.39 -8.21 14.69
C VAL A 357 -14.54 -7.50 15.76
N ALA A 358 -13.35 -6.99 15.43
CA ALA A 358 -12.52 -6.26 16.38
C ALA A 358 -13.18 -4.95 16.86
N LEU A 359 -13.87 -4.25 15.95
CA LEU A 359 -14.60 -3.01 16.26
C LEU A 359 -15.88 -3.30 17.04
N VAL A 360 -16.66 -4.31 16.64
CA VAL A 360 -17.88 -4.71 17.38
C VAL A 360 -17.53 -5.28 18.75
N ALA A 361 -16.36 -5.92 18.90
CA ALA A 361 -15.87 -6.40 20.20
C ALA A 361 -15.65 -5.27 21.22
N LEU A 362 -15.61 -4.00 20.80
CA LEU A 362 -15.62 -2.86 21.74
C LEU A 362 -16.85 -2.88 22.64
N ASN A 363 -17.98 -3.43 22.18
CA ASN A 363 -19.19 -3.62 23.01
C ASN A 363 -18.95 -4.53 24.23
N VAL A 364 -17.93 -5.42 24.21
CA VAL A 364 -17.59 -6.30 25.34
C VAL A 364 -17.05 -5.50 26.53
N THR A 365 -16.53 -4.29 26.31
CA THR A 365 -16.07 -3.40 27.40
C THR A 365 -17.21 -2.97 28.32
N GLY A 366 -18.47 -3.02 27.84
CA GLY A 366 -19.64 -2.52 28.57
C GLY A 366 -19.80 -1.00 28.53
N ILE A 367 -18.97 -0.28 27.76
CA ILE A 367 -18.99 1.18 27.65
C ILE A 367 -19.83 1.59 26.43
N PRO A 368 -21.01 2.21 26.60
CA PRO A 368 -21.97 2.41 25.50
C PRO A 368 -21.42 3.23 24.33
N PHE A 369 -20.82 4.39 24.60
CA PHE A 369 -20.31 5.26 23.52
C PHE A 369 -19.19 4.56 22.73
N LEU A 370 -18.31 3.80 23.40
CA LEU A 370 -17.24 3.06 22.74
C LEU A 370 -17.77 1.89 21.91
N GLY A 371 -18.80 1.20 22.40
CA GLY A 371 -19.55 0.19 21.66
C GLY A 371 -20.24 0.75 20.41
N LEU A 372 -20.85 1.94 20.53
CA LEU A 372 -21.46 2.66 19.41
C LEU A 372 -20.42 3.10 18.38
N MET A 373 -19.29 3.67 18.82
CA MET A 373 -18.16 4.01 17.95
C MET A 373 -17.68 2.79 17.17
N GLY A 374 -17.45 1.67 17.86
CA GLY A 374 -17.08 0.41 17.23
C GLY A 374 -18.11 -0.12 16.25
N THR A 375 -19.40 0.01 16.58
CA THR A 375 -20.50 -0.46 15.74
C THR A 375 -20.66 0.41 14.48
N ALA A 376 -20.58 1.73 14.62
CA ALA A 376 -20.65 2.68 13.51
C ALA A 376 -19.43 2.53 12.57
N ALA A 377 -18.23 2.41 13.14
CA ALA A 377 -17.01 2.10 12.39
C ALA A 377 -17.11 0.75 11.68
N GLY A 378 -17.60 -0.30 12.36
CA GLY A 378 -17.84 -1.61 11.77
C GLY A 378 -18.87 -1.58 10.65
N LEU A 379 -19.93 -0.78 10.79
CA LEU A 379 -20.92 -0.52 9.73
C LEU A 379 -20.26 0.16 8.53
N ALA A 380 -19.39 1.15 8.73
CA ALA A 380 -18.67 1.79 7.64
C ALA A 380 -17.78 0.81 6.87
N VAL A 381 -17.07 -0.07 7.58
CA VAL A 381 -16.28 -1.15 6.95
C VAL A 381 -17.19 -2.16 6.24
N LEU A 382 -18.35 -2.49 6.80
CA LEU A 382 -19.33 -3.37 6.17
C LEU A 382 -19.87 -2.77 4.87
N VAL A 383 -20.23 -1.48 4.86
CA VAL A 383 -20.68 -0.78 3.65
C VAL A 383 -19.56 -0.76 2.61
N ALA A 384 -18.33 -0.43 3.00
CA ALA A 384 -17.16 -0.44 2.11
C ALA A 384 -16.90 -1.85 1.52
N LEU A 385 -17.06 -2.91 2.32
CA LEU A 385 -16.98 -4.30 1.87
C LEU A 385 -18.08 -4.62 0.86
N LEU A 386 -19.35 -4.33 1.17
CA LEU A 386 -20.48 -4.60 0.29
C LEU A 386 -20.33 -3.88 -1.05
N MET A 387 -19.86 -2.63 -1.04
CA MET A 387 -19.56 -1.87 -2.25
C MET A 387 -18.39 -2.45 -3.01
N THR A 388 -17.33 -2.91 -2.33
CA THR A 388 -16.22 -3.60 -2.99
C THR A 388 -16.68 -4.89 -3.70
N LEU A 389 -17.60 -5.64 -3.08
CA LEU A 389 -18.11 -6.89 -3.64
C LEU A 389 -19.19 -6.70 -4.71
N THR A 390 -19.79 -5.51 -4.82
CA THR A 390 -20.92 -5.24 -5.74
C THR A 390 -20.70 -4.04 -6.66
N LEU A 391 -20.45 -2.85 -6.13
CA LEU A 391 -20.26 -1.63 -6.91
C LEU A 391 -18.94 -1.64 -7.66
N THR A 392 -17.83 -2.05 -7.05
CA THR A 392 -16.53 -2.16 -7.74
C THR A 392 -16.62 -3.06 -8.98
N PRO A 393 -17.13 -4.31 -8.91
CA PRO A 393 -17.28 -5.14 -10.12
C PRO A 393 -18.23 -4.55 -11.16
N ALA A 394 -19.29 -3.83 -10.76
CA ALA A 394 -20.15 -3.10 -11.69
C ALA A 394 -19.38 -1.99 -12.44
N LEU A 395 -18.62 -1.17 -11.72
CA LEU A 395 -17.81 -0.10 -12.31
C LEU A 395 -16.66 -0.64 -13.16
N LEU A 396 -16.03 -1.76 -12.77
CA LEU A 396 -15.02 -2.45 -13.58
C LEU A 396 -15.60 -2.96 -14.89
N SER A 397 -16.85 -3.44 -14.89
CA SER A 397 -17.54 -3.88 -16.11
C SER A 397 -17.76 -2.72 -17.08
N LEU A 398 -18.14 -1.54 -16.58
CA LEU A 398 -18.29 -0.31 -17.39
C LEU A 398 -16.94 0.22 -17.88
N ALA A 399 -15.89 0.10 -17.07
CA ALA A 399 -14.53 0.47 -17.47
C ALA A 399 -13.97 -0.48 -18.54
N GLY A 400 -14.34 -1.77 -18.50
CA GLY A 400 -13.91 -2.78 -19.44
C GLY A 400 -12.37 -2.87 -19.51
N THR A 401 -11.81 -2.97 -20.72
CA THR A 401 -10.35 -2.98 -20.93
C THR A 401 -9.69 -1.63 -20.62
N ARG A 402 -10.45 -0.57 -20.30
CA ARG A 402 -9.89 0.75 -19.99
C ARG A 402 -9.13 0.80 -18.67
N VAL A 403 -9.31 -0.20 -17.80
CA VAL A 403 -8.51 -0.41 -16.59
C VAL A 403 -7.04 -0.74 -16.89
N LEU A 404 -6.73 -1.14 -18.13
CA LEU A 404 -5.36 -1.30 -18.63
C LEU A 404 -4.91 -0.06 -19.42
N PRO A 405 -3.61 0.29 -19.37
CA PRO A 405 -3.02 1.29 -20.27
C PRO A 405 -3.28 0.93 -21.74
N ARG A 406 -3.48 1.91 -22.63
CA ARG A 406 -3.76 1.68 -24.06
C ARG A 406 -2.80 0.69 -24.72
N LYS A 407 -1.51 0.72 -24.34
CA LYS A 407 -0.45 -0.15 -24.85
C LYS A 407 -0.55 -1.63 -24.41
N GLN A 408 -1.38 -1.96 -23.42
CA GLN A 408 -1.52 -3.30 -22.84
C GLN A 408 -2.86 -3.96 -23.18
N ARG A 409 -3.72 -3.30 -23.97
CA ARG A 409 -5.03 -3.83 -24.38
C ARG A 409 -4.82 -4.72 -25.62
N GLY A 410 -4.65 -6.03 -25.41
CA GLY A 410 -4.43 -7.01 -26.48
C GLY A 410 -3.03 -7.62 -26.56
N ALA A 411 -2.19 -7.43 -25.53
CA ALA A 411 -0.92 -8.14 -25.42
C ALA A 411 -1.16 -9.61 -25.01
N GLU A 412 -0.40 -10.54 -25.58
CA GLU A 412 -0.50 -11.96 -25.24
C GLU A 412 -0.22 -12.23 -23.75
N PRO A 413 -0.86 -13.25 -23.15
CA PRO A 413 -0.63 -13.67 -21.78
C PRO A 413 0.85 -13.99 -21.54
N ARG A 414 1.57 -13.12 -20.82
CA ARG A 414 2.92 -13.41 -20.37
C ARG A 414 2.87 -14.04 -18.97
N GLU A 415 3.19 -15.32 -18.87
CA GLU A 415 3.54 -15.95 -17.60
C GLU A 415 4.84 -15.33 -17.09
N GLY A 416 4.76 -14.62 -15.97
CA GLY A 416 5.93 -14.08 -15.29
C GLY A 416 6.64 -15.19 -14.55
N VAL A 417 7.81 -15.60 -15.02
CA VAL A 417 8.70 -16.50 -14.28
C VAL A 417 9.33 -15.70 -13.14
N ILE A 418 9.06 -16.11 -11.90
CA ILE A 418 9.72 -15.54 -10.71
C ILE A 418 11.13 -16.14 -10.62
N ASP A 419 12.13 -15.30 -10.81
CA ASP A 419 13.56 -15.63 -10.67
C ASP A 419 13.86 -16.26 -9.29
N GLU A 420 14.34 -17.51 -9.26
CA GLU A 420 14.48 -18.31 -8.04
C GLU A 420 15.72 -17.97 -7.19
N HIS A 421 16.67 -17.14 -7.69
CA HIS A 421 18.01 -17.07 -7.09
C HIS A 421 18.38 -15.76 -6.37
N ASN A 422 17.48 -14.78 -6.29
CA ASN A 422 17.83 -13.46 -5.75
C ASN A 422 17.12 -13.15 -4.41
N VAL A 423 17.45 -13.86 -3.33
CA VAL A 423 16.78 -13.60 -2.03
C VAL A 423 17.19 -12.20 -1.49
N PRO A 424 16.23 -11.35 -1.08
CA PRO A 424 16.51 -10.03 -0.49
C PRO A 424 17.48 -10.09 0.70
N LEU A 425 18.27 -9.03 0.92
CA LEU A 425 19.30 -8.99 1.98
C LEU A 425 18.73 -9.31 3.39
N HIS A 426 17.55 -8.78 3.72
CA HIS A 426 16.88 -9.04 5.00
C HIS A 426 16.44 -10.50 5.18
N LEU A 427 16.28 -11.24 4.08
CA LEU A 427 16.01 -12.67 4.10
C LEU A 427 17.30 -13.51 4.04
N ARG A 428 18.44 -12.95 3.63
CA ARG A 428 19.74 -13.67 3.66
C ARG A 428 20.23 -13.89 5.09
N HIS A 429 20.07 -12.87 5.94
CA HIS A 429 20.42 -12.92 7.35
C HIS A 429 19.19 -12.68 8.23
N PRO A 430 18.22 -13.60 8.24
CA PRO A 430 16.92 -13.35 8.85
C PRO A 430 17.00 -13.10 10.37
N TRP A 431 17.99 -13.66 11.06
CA TRP A 431 18.20 -13.40 12.49
C TRP A 431 18.59 -11.94 12.78
N LEU A 432 19.46 -11.33 11.96
CA LEU A 432 19.83 -9.92 12.10
C LEU A 432 18.62 -9.03 11.88
N SER A 433 17.82 -9.32 10.86
CA SER A 433 16.59 -8.56 10.58
C SER A 433 15.56 -8.70 11.69
N THR A 434 15.35 -9.91 12.22
CA THR A 434 14.46 -10.13 13.38
C THR A 434 14.90 -9.31 14.59
N VAL A 435 16.19 -9.37 14.97
CA VAL A 435 16.71 -8.63 16.13
C VAL A 435 16.66 -7.13 15.90
N ALA A 436 17.05 -6.64 14.72
CA ALA A 436 17.02 -5.22 14.40
C ALA A 436 15.59 -4.65 14.41
N CYS A 437 14.63 -5.33 13.78
CA CYS A 437 13.23 -4.91 13.79
C CYS A 437 12.64 -4.94 15.20
N ALA A 438 12.90 -6.00 15.97
CA ALA A 438 12.44 -6.08 17.36
C ALA A 438 13.06 -4.96 18.21
N ALA A 439 14.35 -4.68 18.07
CA ALA A 439 15.02 -3.60 18.80
C ALA A 439 14.44 -2.23 18.47
N VAL A 440 14.23 -1.92 17.18
CA VAL A 440 13.61 -0.65 16.76
C VAL A 440 12.21 -0.49 17.37
N LEU A 441 11.37 -1.52 17.28
CA LEU A 441 10.01 -1.45 17.81
C LEU A 441 10.01 -1.38 19.35
N ILE A 442 10.88 -2.11 20.05
CA ILE A 442 11.01 -2.02 21.51
C ILE A 442 11.45 -0.62 21.94
N VAL A 443 12.44 -0.03 21.27
CA VAL A 443 12.91 1.34 21.58
C VAL A 443 11.79 2.36 21.38
N LEU A 444 11.05 2.26 20.28
CA LEU A 444 9.89 3.12 20.04
C LEU A 444 8.74 2.87 21.02
N ALA A 445 8.63 1.68 21.61
CA ALA A 445 7.63 1.34 22.60
C ALA A 445 7.96 1.81 24.03
N LEU A 446 9.22 2.14 24.34
CA LEU A 446 9.63 2.55 25.69
C LEU A 446 8.83 3.74 26.25
N PRO A 447 8.56 4.82 25.48
CA PRO A 447 7.76 5.93 25.99
C PRO A 447 6.33 5.53 26.40
N ALA A 448 5.77 4.45 25.85
CA ALA A 448 4.44 3.97 26.22
C ALA A 448 4.33 3.60 27.72
N GLN A 449 5.45 3.38 28.40
CA GLN A 449 5.47 3.12 29.85
C GLN A 449 5.13 4.35 30.69
N SER A 450 5.36 5.57 30.17
CA SER A 450 5.00 6.83 30.83
C SER A 450 3.63 7.36 30.38
N MET A 451 2.83 6.53 29.70
CA MET A 451 1.54 6.94 29.13
C MET A 451 0.56 7.34 30.23
N ARG A 452 0.13 8.60 30.20
CA ARG A 452 -1.00 9.10 30.99
C ARG A 452 -2.27 9.18 30.14
N LEU A 453 -3.38 8.67 30.64
CA LEU A 453 -4.66 8.71 29.94
C LEU A 453 -5.53 9.84 30.50
N GLY A 454 -6.19 10.58 29.63
CA GLY A 454 -7.10 11.67 30.01
C GLY A 454 -7.93 12.12 28.82
N LEU A 455 -8.98 12.90 29.09
CA LEU A 455 -9.74 13.58 28.04
C LEU A 455 -9.11 14.96 27.79
N PRO A 456 -8.95 15.40 26.52
CA PRO A 456 -8.38 16.69 26.22
C PRO A 456 -9.25 17.83 26.77
N ASP A 457 -8.60 18.85 27.32
CA ASP A 457 -9.21 20.12 27.70
C ASP A 457 -8.79 21.21 26.69
N ALA A 458 -9.24 22.44 26.95
CA ALA A 458 -8.99 23.58 26.07
C ALA A 458 -7.50 23.95 25.91
N SER A 459 -6.59 23.44 26.76
CA SER A 459 -5.15 23.64 26.59
C SER A 459 -4.59 23.02 25.31
N THR A 460 -5.30 22.03 24.75
CA THR A 460 -4.88 21.28 23.56
C THR A 460 -5.44 21.83 22.24
N GLU A 461 -6.30 22.85 22.30
CA GLU A 461 -6.91 23.51 21.14
C GLU A 461 -5.92 24.41 20.40
N ALA A 462 -6.25 24.88 19.19
CA ALA A 462 -5.34 25.76 18.44
C ALA A 462 -5.08 27.08 19.17
N GLN A 463 -3.84 27.60 19.12
CA GLN A 463 -3.43 28.79 19.88
C GLN A 463 -4.19 30.08 19.52
N ASP A 464 -4.74 30.14 18.31
CA ASP A 464 -5.57 31.24 17.81
C ASP A 464 -7.06 31.07 18.14
N SER A 465 -7.45 29.91 18.68
CA SER A 465 -8.82 29.65 19.12
C SER A 465 -9.16 30.42 20.40
N THR A 466 -10.44 30.77 20.54
CA THR A 466 -10.92 31.52 21.70
C THR A 466 -10.90 30.68 22.99
N GLN A 467 -11.09 29.37 22.86
CA GLN A 467 -11.06 28.38 23.93
C GLN A 467 -9.68 28.29 24.56
N TYR A 468 -8.64 28.18 23.72
CA TYR A 468 -7.25 28.13 24.19
C TYR A 468 -6.87 29.43 24.92
N ARG A 469 -7.19 30.59 24.34
CA ARG A 469 -6.88 31.89 24.96
C ARG A 469 -7.64 32.10 26.26
N ALA A 470 -8.92 31.72 26.33
CA ALA A 470 -9.69 31.73 27.57
C ALA A 470 -9.03 30.86 28.64
N TYR A 471 -8.66 29.62 28.29
CA TYR A 471 -8.02 28.68 29.22
C TYR A 471 -6.71 29.21 29.78
N GLN A 472 -5.81 29.68 28.90
CA GLN A 472 -4.50 30.20 29.31
C GLN A 472 -4.64 31.45 30.17
N ARG A 473 -5.55 32.38 29.83
CA ARG A 473 -5.81 33.55 30.67
C ARG A 473 -6.38 33.20 32.04
N ILE A 474 -7.32 32.24 32.10
CA ILE A 474 -7.83 31.75 33.38
C ILE A 474 -6.68 31.18 34.20
N ALA A 475 -5.81 30.36 33.59
CA ALA A 475 -4.67 29.76 34.27
C ALA A 475 -3.65 30.79 34.77
N GLU A 476 -3.35 31.81 33.96
CA GLU A 476 -2.37 32.87 34.28
C GLU A 476 -2.89 33.86 35.33
N ASP A 477 -4.13 34.35 35.19
CA ASP A 477 -4.65 35.45 35.99
C ASP A 477 -5.39 34.98 37.27
N PHE A 478 -5.92 33.75 37.26
CA PHE A 478 -6.77 33.21 38.32
C PHE A 478 -6.26 31.87 38.90
N GLY A 479 -5.40 31.15 38.19
CA GLY A 479 -4.83 29.86 38.60
C GLY A 479 -5.32 28.70 37.73
N ALA A 480 -4.48 27.67 37.53
CA ALA A 480 -4.77 26.60 36.58
C ALA A 480 -6.04 25.78 36.92
N GLY A 481 -6.27 25.48 38.19
CA GLY A 481 -7.43 24.69 38.63
C GLY A 481 -8.77 25.42 38.53
N GLU A 482 -8.78 26.73 38.29
CA GLU A 482 -10.00 27.43 37.90
C GLU A 482 -10.60 26.84 36.64
N ASN A 483 -9.80 26.34 35.69
CA ASN A 483 -10.32 25.71 34.47
C ASN A 483 -11.09 24.40 34.72
N GLY A 484 -11.05 23.85 35.94
CA GLY A 484 -11.62 22.53 36.23
C GLY A 484 -12.10 22.33 37.66
N PRO A 485 -13.00 23.17 38.19
CA PRO A 485 -13.48 23.04 39.56
C PRO A 485 -14.20 21.71 39.78
N ILE A 486 -14.03 21.15 40.97
CA ILE A 486 -14.59 19.88 41.39
C ILE A 486 -15.85 20.14 42.22
N ALA A 487 -16.96 19.48 41.90
CA ALA A 487 -18.19 19.57 42.68
C ALA A 487 -18.25 18.41 43.67
N VAL A 488 -18.13 18.70 44.96
CA VAL A 488 -18.22 17.71 46.03
C VAL A 488 -19.64 17.67 46.56
N VAL A 489 -20.32 16.54 46.37
CA VAL A 489 -21.68 16.29 46.85
C VAL A 489 -21.60 15.66 48.24
N VAL A 490 -22.32 16.22 49.20
CA VAL A 490 -22.32 15.79 50.60
C VAL A 490 -23.71 15.30 50.96
N ASP A 491 -23.80 14.05 51.36
CA ASP A 491 -25.01 13.44 51.91
C ASP A 491 -25.07 13.67 53.42
N LEU A 492 -26.21 14.18 53.87
CA LEU A 492 -26.49 14.50 55.26
C LEU A 492 -27.68 13.66 55.75
N PRO A 493 -27.71 13.30 57.05
CA PRO A 493 -28.82 12.54 57.59
C PRO A 493 -30.12 13.36 57.60
N GLU A 494 -31.24 12.66 57.37
CA GLU A 494 -32.56 13.27 57.40
C GLU A 494 -32.91 13.88 58.77
N GLY A 495 -33.72 14.95 58.76
CA GLY A 495 -34.27 15.54 59.98
C GLY A 495 -33.34 16.52 60.71
N LEU A 496 -32.21 16.90 60.11
CA LEU A 496 -31.33 17.94 60.66
C LEU A 496 -31.97 19.34 60.60
N ASP A 497 -31.74 20.14 61.65
CA ASP A 497 -32.00 21.56 61.59
C ASP A 497 -30.92 22.28 60.73
N LYS A 498 -31.21 23.53 60.33
CA LYS A 498 -30.31 24.29 59.44
C LYS A 498 -28.92 24.50 60.06
N ALA A 499 -28.84 24.74 61.36
CA ALA A 499 -27.57 24.99 62.04
C ALA A 499 -26.71 23.73 62.06
N ARG A 500 -27.29 22.56 62.35
CA ARG A 500 -26.58 21.29 62.40
C ARG A 500 -26.19 20.76 61.03
N ALA A 501 -27.02 21.00 60.01
CA ALA A 501 -26.67 20.71 58.61
C ALA A 501 -25.47 21.58 58.18
N GLN A 502 -25.49 22.88 58.48
CA GLN A 502 -24.39 23.80 58.19
C GLN A 502 -23.10 23.41 58.91
N GLU A 503 -23.17 23.07 60.21
CA GLU A 503 -22.02 22.61 60.99
C GLU A 503 -21.35 21.37 60.37
N LYS A 504 -22.14 20.42 59.85
CA LYS A 504 -21.61 19.24 59.15
C LYS A 504 -20.99 19.63 57.80
N MET A 505 -21.61 20.53 57.04
CA MET A 505 -21.03 21.04 55.79
C MET A 505 -19.69 21.73 56.01
N ASP A 506 -19.58 22.56 57.05
CA ASP A 506 -18.33 23.24 57.39
C ASP A 506 -17.25 22.25 57.83
N ALA A 507 -17.60 21.22 58.60
CA ALA A 507 -16.65 20.17 58.96
C ALA A 507 -16.11 19.43 57.72
N VAL A 508 -16.94 19.19 56.71
CA VAL A 508 -16.50 18.61 55.43
C VAL A 508 -15.61 19.61 54.68
N SER A 509 -16.01 20.88 54.58
CA SER A 509 -15.19 21.90 53.92
C SER A 509 -13.81 22.10 54.57
N ASP A 510 -13.72 22.07 55.90
CA ASP A 510 -12.46 22.16 56.64
C ASP A 510 -11.52 21.00 56.28
N ARG A 511 -12.09 19.79 56.05
CA ARG A 511 -11.33 18.62 55.65
C ARG A 511 -10.92 18.64 54.18
N LEU A 512 -11.78 19.20 53.32
CA LEU A 512 -11.46 19.46 51.91
C LEU A 512 -10.33 20.47 51.78
N ALA A 513 -10.35 21.55 52.56
CA ALA A 513 -9.31 22.58 52.56
C ALA A 513 -7.94 22.08 53.07
N GLN A 514 -7.88 20.92 53.71
CA GLN A 514 -6.64 20.28 54.16
C GLN A 514 -6.08 19.27 53.15
N GLN A 515 -6.78 18.99 52.04
CA GLN A 515 -6.26 18.11 51.00
C GLN A 515 -5.09 18.80 50.29
N GLU A 516 -4.12 17.99 49.85
CA GLU A 516 -3.07 18.49 48.94
C GLU A 516 -3.70 18.92 47.62
N ASP A 517 -3.15 19.94 46.95
CA ASP A 517 -3.63 20.49 45.66
C ASP A 517 -4.99 21.23 45.73
N VAL A 518 -5.48 21.62 46.91
CA VAL A 518 -6.68 22.48 47.03
C VAL A 518 -6.31 23.95 47.19
N ALA A 519 -6.65 24.78 46.21
CA ALA A 519 -6.45 26.22 46.26
C ALA A 519 -7.56 26.91 47.06
N ASN A 520 -8.82 26.62 46.73
CA ASN A 520 -9.98 27.27 47.34
C ASN A 520 -11.14 26.29 47.56
N VAL A 521 -11.86 26.44 48.66
CA VAL A 521 -13.14 25.76 48.92
C VAL A 521 -14.23 26.82 49.06
N LEU A 522 -15.18 26.81 48.13
CA LEU A 522 -16.28 27.78 48.12
C LEU A 522 -17.39 27.36 49.10
N PRO A 523 -18.17 28.32 49.63
CA PRO A 523 -19.27 28.01 50.54
C PRO A 523 -20.28 27.08 49.87
N GLY A 524 -20.59 25.97 50.55
CA GLY A 524 -21.52 24.98 50.03
C GLY A 524 -22.97 25.45 50.00
N GLN A 525 -23.75 24.89 49.09
CA GLN A 525 -25.20 25.06 49.03
C GLN A 525 -25.89 23.81 49.58
N LEU A 526 -27.07 23.98 50.18
CA LEU A 526 -27.88 22.89 50.75
C LEU A 526 -29.23 22.84 50.03
N THR A 527 -29.77 21.63 49.86
CA THR A 527 -31.17 21.45 49.46
C THR A 527 -32.13 21.99 50.52
N ASP A 528 -33.37 22.26 50.11
CA ASP A 528 -34.43 22.73 51.02
C ASP A 528 -34.73 21.72 52.14
N ASP A 529 -34.64 20.42 51.84
CA ASP A 529 -34.80 19.30 52.77
C ASP A 529 -33.53 18.98 53.58
N ARG A 530 -32.39 19.61 53.23
CA ARG A 530 -31.09 19.55 53.94
C ARG A 530 -30.45 18.16 53.98
N THR A 531 -30.82 17.29 53.05
CA THR A 531 -30.29 15.94 52.90
C THR A 531 -29.09 15.91 51.97
N THR A 532 -28.97 16.91 51.08
CA THR A 532 -27.89 16.99 50.08
C THR A 532 -27.26 18.38 50.11
N GLY A 533 -25.93 18.42 50.09
CA GLY A 533 -25.15 19.64 49.93
C GLY A 533 -24.17 19.56 48.78
N VAL A 534 -23.80 20.69 48.20
CA VAL A 534 -22.80 20.79 47.12
C VAL A 534 -21.75 21.83 47.51
N ILE A 535 -20.49 21.41 47.56
CA ILE A 535 -19.31 22.25 47.84
C ILE A 535 -18.45 22.29 46.58
N GLN A 536 -18.10 23.48 46.10
CA GLN A 536 -17.18 23.62 44.98
C GLN A 536 -15.74 23.75 45.50
N VAL A 537 -14.86 22.88 45.00
CA VAL A 537 -13.44 22.84 45.32
C VAL A 537 -12.66 23.23 44.08
N ILE A 538 -11.75 24.18 44.21
CA ILE A 538 -10.89 24.66 43.13
C ILE A 538 -9.48 24.13 43.40
N PRO A 539 -8.94 23.24 42.53
CA PRO A 539 -7.59 22.74 42.69
C PRO A 539 -6.52 23.82 42.45
N GLU A 540 -5.27 23.57 42.85
CA GLU A 540 -4.12 24.36 42.40
C GLU A 540 -3.74 23.98 40.95
N SER A 541 -3.77 22.67 40.63
CA SER A 541 -3.43 22.13 39.31
C SER A 541 -4.59 22.14 38.30
N GLY A 542 -4.27 22.06 37.00
CA GLY A 542 -5.29 22.01 35.93
C GLY A 542 -6.06 20.68 35.87
N PRO A 543 -7.26 20.65 35.25
CA PRO A 543 -8.14 19.47 35.21
C PRO A 543 -7.54 18.21 34.58
N ALA A 544 -6.57 18.38 33.67
CA ALA A 544 -5.90 17.30 32.97
C ALA A 544 -4.60 16.83 33.67
N GLU A 545 -4.24 17.42 34.82
CA GLU A 545 -3.02 17.10 35.56
C GLU A 545 -3.21 15.93 36.53
N ALA A 546 -2.12 15.20 36.79
CA ALA A 546 -2.13 14.06 37.68
C ALA A 546 -2.40 14.44 39.15
N ALA A 547 -2.07 15.67 39.56
CA ALA A 547 -2.35 16.17 40.91
C ALA A 547 -3.87 16.27 41.16
N THR A 548 -4.62 16.82 40.20
CA THR A 548 -6.09 16.87 40.27
C THR A 548 -6.72 15.47 40.29
N GLU A 549 -6.19 14.50 39.53
CA GLU A 549 -6.66 13.10 39.60
C GLU A 549 -6.47 12.51 41.01
N ASN A 550 -5.30 12.71 41.60
CA ASN A 550 -5.00 12.25 42.96
C ASN A 550 -5.89 12.94 43.99
N LEU A 551 -6.20 14.23 43.82
CA LEU A 551 -7.13 14.98 44.67
C LEU A 551 -8.55 14.41 44.61
N VAL A 552 -9.07 14.07 43.42
CA VAL A 552 -10.39 13.41 43.32
C VAL A 552 -10.40 12.08 44.05
N GLY A 553 -9.33 11.28 43.90
CA GLY A 553 -9.15 10.04 44.66
C GLY A 553 -9.13 10.27 46.18
N SER A 554 -8.36 11.27 46.64
CA SER A 554 -8.23 11.56 48.07
C SER A 554 -9.54 12.09 48.69
N ILE A 555 -10.32 12.87 47.95
CA ILE A 555 -11.66 13.32 48.38
C ILE A 555 -12.60 12.13 48.52
N ARG A 556 -12.56 11.15 47.59
CA ARG A 556 -13.38 9.92 47.70
C ARG A 556 -12.96 9.05 48.87
N ASP A 557 -11.67 8.97 49.15
CA ASP A 557 -11.11 8.22 50.27
C ASP A 557 -11.48 8.83 51.64
N LEU A 558 -11.93 10.10 51.70
CA LEU A 558 -12.43 10.72 52.93
C LEU A 558 -13.59 9.93 53.56
N ASN A 559 -14.37 9.20 52.77
CA ASN A 559 -15.43 8.32 53.29
C ASN A 559 -14.89 7.25 54.27
N GLY A 560 -13.64 6.80 54.11
CA GLY A 560 -12.99 5.87 55.04
C GLY A 560 -12.55 6.52 56.35
N ASP A 561 -12.03 7.73 56.29
CA ASP A 561 -11.54 8.52 57.45
C ASP A 561 -12.69 9.15 58.26
N LEU A 562 -13.81 9.48 57.60
CA LEU A 562 -15.05 9.93 58.24
C LEU A 562 -15.74 8.82 59.04
N GLY A 563 -15.18 7.59 59.07
CA GLY A 563 -15.65 6.35 59.69
C GLY A 563 -15.97 6.35 61.20
N SER A 564 -16.05 7.52 61.84
CA SER A 564 -16.64 7.71 63.17
C SER A 564 -18.00 8.46 63.17
N GLN A 565 -18.42 9.04 62.03
CA GLN A 565 -19.75 9.59 61.79
C GLN A 565 -20.44 8.79 60.69
N GLN A 566 -21.19 7.72 61.05
CA GLN A 566 -21.86 6.80 60.11
C GLN A 566 -22.93 7.44 59.20
N ASP A 567 -23.09 8.77 59.23
CA ASP A 567 -24.22 9.50 58.67
C ASP A 567 -23.85 10.52 57.59
N VAL A 568 -22.56 10.71 57.24
CA VAL A 568 -22.14 11.68 56.21
C VAL A 568 -21.33 10.96 55.14
N HIS A 569 -21.80 11.03 53.89
CA HIS A 569 -21.15 10.45 52.73
C HIS A 569 -20.76 11.55 51.75
N VAL A 570 -19.55 11.47 51.18
CA VAL A 570 -19.00 12.46 50.26
C VAL A 570 -18.83 11.81 48.89
N GLY A 571 -19.48 12.36 47.88
CA GLY A 571 -19.32 11.99 46.48
C GLY A 571 -18.61 13.10 45.71
N VAL A 572 -17.96 12.74 44.61
CA VAL A 572 -17.30 13.71 43.73
C VAL A 572 -17.96 13.70 42.36
N ALA A 573 -18.41 14.88 41.94
CA ALA A 573 -19.12 15.14 40.70
C ALA A 573 -18.47 16.29 39.90
N GLY A 574 -19.08 16.63 38.76
CA GLY A 574 -18.58 17.63 37.83
C GLY A 574 -17.82 17.01 36.65
N THR A 575 -17.50 17.84 35.65
CA THR A 575 -16.85 17.40 34.40
C THR A 575 -15.47 16.82 34.62
N THR A 576 -14.65 17.43 35.50
CA THR A 576 -13.31 16.93 35.85
C THR A 576 -13.38 15.51 36.43
N ALA A 577 -14.27 15.27 37.41
CA ALA A 577 -14.47 13.96 38.02
C ALA A 577 -15.02 12.93 37.02
N ALA A 578 -15.96 13.34 36.16
CA ALA A 578 -16.49 12.48 35.10
C ALA A 578 -15.38 12.05 34.14
N ASN A 579 -14.49 12.96 33.74
CA ASN A 579 -13.38 12.66 32.84
C ASN A 579 -12.37 11.69 33.46
N ILE A 580 -12.11 11.82 34.77
CA ILE A 580 -11.26 10.91 35.54
C ILE A 580 -11.91 9.52 35.61
N ASP A 581 -13.19 9.40 35.97
CA ASP A 581 -13.92 8.13 36.03
C ASP A 581 -13.93 7.40 34.69
N VAL A 582 -14.19 8.14 33.61
CA VAL A 582 -14.14 7.62 32.24
C VAL A 582 -12.75 7.05 31.94
N SER A 583 -11.69 7.78 32.31
CA SER A 583 -10.31 7.40 32.02
C SER A 583 -9.89 6.15 32.81
N GLN A 584 -10.23 6.09 34.09
CA GLN A 584 -9.97 4.94 34.95
C GLN A 584 -10.73 3.70 34.47
N LEU A 585 -12.04 3.82 34.20
CA LEU A 585 -12.85 2.70 33.72
C LEU A 585 -12.33 2.17 32.38
N LEU A 586 -11.98 3.04 31.43
CA LEU A 586 -11.39 2.64 30.15
C LEU A 586 -10.07 1.89 30.35
N GLY A 587 -9.21 2.37 31.25
CA GLY A 587 -7.96 1.73 31.63
C GLY A 587 -8.18 0.33 32.19
N GLU A 588 -9.16 0.16 33.07
CA GLU A 588 -9.53 -1.15 33.65
C GLU A 588 -10.09 -2.14 32.62
N LYS A 589 -10.84 -1.66 31.62
CA LYS A 589 -11.42 -2.53 30.57
C LYS A 589 -10.44 -2.86 29.44
N LEU A 590 -9.35 -2.11 29.29
CA LEU A 590 -8.37 -2.30 28.22
C LEU A 590 -7.78 -3.73 28.17
N PRO A 591 -7.36 -4.37 29.28
CA PRO A 591 -6.86 -5.75 29.25
C PRO A 591 -7.91 -6.77 28.80
N LEU A 592 -9.17 -6.59 29.21
CA LEU A 592 -10.28 -7.45 28.78
C LEU A 592 -10.48 -7.34 27.27
N TYR A 593 -10.55 -6.11 26.75
CA TYR A 593 -10.71 -5.88 25.32
C TYR A 593 -9.55 -6.46 24.51
N LEU A 594 -8.31 -6.19 24.91
CA LEU A 594 -7.12 -6.73 24.27
C LEU A 594 -7.13 -8.27 24.27
N GLY A 595 -7.46 -8.90 25.39
CA GLY A 595 -7.56 -10.35 25.51
C GLY A 595 -8.60 -10.94 24.55
N VAL A 596 -9.79 -10.33 24.47
CA VAL A 596 -10.87 -10.78 23.57
C VAL A 596 -10.46 -10.66 22.11
N VAL A 597 -9.94 -9.51 21.70
CA VAL A 597 -9.47 -9.28 20.31
C VAL A 597 -8.34 -10.22 19.96
N MET A 598 -7.37 -10.44 20.86
CA MET A 598 -6.26 -11.38 20.65
C MET A 598 -6.74 -12.83 20.51
N VAL A 599 -7.68 -13.29 21.35
CA VAL A 599 -8.19 -14.66 21.26
C VAL A 599 -8.97 -14.86 19.96
N ILE A 600 -9.91 -13.95 19.67
CA ILE A 600 -10.74 -14.05 18.45
C ILE A 600 -9.86 -13.99 17.21
N SER A 601 -8.88 -13.10 17.18
CA SER A 601 -7.98 -12.99 16.05
C SER A 601 -7.11 -14.22 15.85
N ILE A 602 -6.51 -14.75 16.91
CA ILE A 602 -5.72 -15.98 16.82
C ILE A 602 -6.61 -17.09 16.28
N LEU A 603 -7.86 -17.23 16.74
CA LEU A 603 -8.80 -18.23 16.24
C LEU A 603 -9.14 -18.03 14.75
N LEU A 604 -9.42 -16.79 14.32
CA LEU A 604 -9.72 -16.49 12.92
C LEU A 604 -8.52 -16.79 12.00
N LEU A 605 -7.31 -16.40 12.41
CA LEU A 605 -6.11 -16.62 11.62
C LEU A 605 -5.66 -18.08 11.63
N LEU A 606 -5.87 -18.78 12.74
CA LEU A 606 -5.62 -20.22 12.84
C LEU A 606 -6.57 -20.97 11.89
N MET A 607 -7.84 -20.57 11.80
CA MET A 607 -8.79 -21.10 10.82
C MET A 607 -8.36 -20.84 9.37
N VAL A 608 -7.85 -19.64 9.07
CA VAL A 608 -7.45 -19.26 7.70
C VAL A 608 -6.14 -19.92 7.28
N PHE A 609 -5.08 -19.81 8.08
CA PHE A 609 -3.75 -20.30 7.71
C PHE A 609 -3.50 -21.76 8.09
N ARG A 610 -4.39 -22.37 8.87
CA ARG A 610 -4.22 -23.73 9.42
C ARG A 610 -2.84 -23.93 10.04
N SER A 611 -2.41 -22.97 10.83
CA SER A 611 -1.13 -22.97 11.57
C SER A 611 -1.33 -22.27 12.91
N ILE A 612 -0.62 -22.74 13.95
CA ILE A 612 -0.60 -22.08 15.27
C ILE A 612 0.46 -20.98 15.32
N LEU A 613 1.63 -21.23 14.73
CA LEU A 613 2.78 -20.32 14.83
C LEU A 613 2.59 -19.05 14.01
N VAL A 614 1.97 -19.14 12.82
CA VAL A 614 1.73 -17.98 11.95
C VAL A 614 0.86 -16.92 12.64
N PRO A 615 -0.32 -17.26 13.21
CA PRO A 615 -1.12 -16.33 14.01
C PRO A 615 -0.36 -15.74 15.18
N VAL A 616 0.36 -16.55 15.96
CA VAL A 616 1.09 -16.08 17.14
C VAL A 616 2.15 -15.04 16.77
N ILE A 617 2.96 -15.29 15.74
CA ILE A 617 3.98 -14.35 15.26
C ILE A 617 3.32 -13.07 14.73
N ALA A 618 2.20 -13.21 14.02
CA ALA A 618 1.46 -12.07 13.49
C ALA A 618 0.91 -11.18 14.61
N THR A 619 0.30 -11.78 15.63
CA THR A 619 -0.28 -11.08 16.78
C THR A 619 0.79 -10.44 17.66
N LEU A 620 1.92 -11.12 17.91
CA LEU A 620 3.04 -10.56 18.68
C LEU A 620 3.71 -9.39 17.96
N GLY A 621 3.96 -9.53 16.65
CA GLY A 621 4.49 -8.44 15.83
C GLY A 621 3.57 -7.23 15.82
N PHE A 622 2.26 -7.47 15.68
CA PHE A 622 1.22 -6.44 15.77
C PHE A 622 1.20 -5.75 17.14
N LEU A 623 1.24 -6.51 18.24
CA LEU A 623 1.24 -5.91 19.58
C LEU A 623 2.46 -5.00 19.77
N LEU A 624 3.60 -5.39 19.20
CA LEU A 624 4.82 -4.59 19.24
C LEU A 624 4.71 -3.31 18.38
N SER A 625 4.03 -3.33 17.23
CA SER A 625 3.77 -2.13 16.42
C SER A 625 2.76 -1.19 17.07
N VAL A 626 1.72 -1.71 17.72
CA VAL A 626 0.79 -0.95 18.58
C VAL A 626 1.53 -0.24 19.69
N LEU A 627 2.33 -0.97 20.48
CA LEU A 627 3.09 -0.38 21.58
C LEU A 627 4.10 0.66 21.10
N ALA A 628 4.77 0.40 19.98
CA ALA A 628 5.68 1.35 19.35
C ALA A 628 4.95 2.62 18.83
N SER A 629 3.74 2.47 18.31
CA SER A 629 2.91 3.61 17.89
C SER A 629 2.43 4.42 19.09
N LEU A 630 1.95 3.78 20.16
CA LEU A 630 1.61 4.46 21.42
C LEU A 630 2.83 5.18 22.01
N GLY A 631 4.01 4.57 21.98
CA GLY A 631 5.24 5.23 22.42
C GLY A 631 5.60 6.44 21.56
N ALA A 632 5.37 6.38 20.24
CA ALA A 632 5.52 7.55 19.38
C ALA A 632 4.50 8.66 19.71
N VAL A 633 3.24 8.29 20.00
CA VAL A 633 2.21 9.25 20.45
C VAL A 633 2.62 9.90 21.76
N VAL A 634 3.08 9.13 22.75
CA VAL A 634 3.60 9.68 24.02
C VAL A 634 4.75 10.62 23.78
N ALA A 635 5.73 10.24 22.96
CA ALA A 635 6.87 11.09 22.67
C ALA A 635 6.45 12.44 22.06
N VAL A 636 5.48 12.45 21.13
CA VAL A 636 5.03 13.67 20.46
C VAL A 636 4.09 14.50 21.34
N TYR A 637 3.01 13.90 21.87
CA TYR A 637 1.92 14.62 22.52
C TYR A 637 2.09 14.79 24.03
N GLN A 638 2.86 13.93 24.71
CA GLN A 638 3.13 14.06 26.15
C GLN A 638 4.51 14.62 26.47
N TRP A 639 5.54 14.25 25.69
CA TRP A 639 6.88 14.79 25.88
C TRP A 639 7.17 16.01 24.99
N GLY A 640 6.29 16.33 24.04
CA GLY A 640 6.41 17.49 23.15
C GLY A 640 7.41 17.34 21.99
N TRP A 641 7.86 16.12 21.68
CA TRP A 641 8.85 15.92 20.62
C TRP A 641 8.29 16.27 19.24
N GLY A 642 8.98 17.15 18.52
CA GLY A 642 8.53 17.60 17.20
C GLY A 642 7.23 18.41 17.25
N GLY A 643 6.87 19.00 18.40
CA GLY A 643 5.61 19.72 18.58
C GLY A 643 5.36 20.83 17.55
N ALA A 644 6.41 21.53 17.11
CA ALA A 644 6.32 22.54 16.05
C ALA A 644 5.85 21.99 14.69
N VAL A 645 6.06 20.70 14.41
CA VAL A 645 5.61 20.04 13.18
C VAL A 645 4.18 19.54 13.31
N PHE A 646 3.82 19.00 14.48
CA PHE A 646 2.53 18.33 14.70
C PHE A 646 1.48 19.24 15.37
N GLY A 647 1.79 20.52 15.56
CA GLY A 647 0.88 21.48 16.21
C GLY A 647 0.68 21.23 17.71
N VAL A 648 1.65 20.58 18.37
CA VAL A 648 1.65 20.36 19.82
C VAL A 648 2.46 21.47 20.47
N HIS A 649 1.75 22.37 21.14
CA HIS A 649 2.33 23.52 21.83
C HIS A 649 2.31 23.30 23.34
N ASP A 650 1.20 22.77 23.88
CA ASP A 650 1.08 22.30 25.26
C ASP A 650 0.98 20.77 25.29
N PRO A 651 2.02 20.05 25.76
CA PRO A 651 1.96 18.61 25.93
C PRO A 651 0.96 18.21 27.02
N GLY A 652 0.05 17.29 26.72
CA GLY A 652 -1.07 16.91 27.59
C GLY A 652 -1.32 15.40 27.60
N PRO A 653 -2.27 14.91 28.42
CA PRO A 653 -2.58 13.48 28.49
C PRO A 653 -3.07 12.93 27.15
N ILE A 654 -2.89 11.62 26.95
CA ILE A 654 -3.37 10.94 25.74
C ILE A 654 -4.83 10.61 25.92
N LEU A 655 -5.62 10.82 24.87
CA LEU A 655 -7.03 10.48 24.80
C LEU A 655 -7.31 9.06 25.35
N SER A 656 -8.12 8.96 26.40
CA SER A 656 -8.28 7.74 27.20
C SER A 656 -8.74 6.50 26.42
N PHE A 657 -9.52 6.69 25.37
CA PHE A 657 -10.00 5.59 24.53
C PHE A 657 -9.10 5.33 23.30
N LEU A 658 -8.06 6.14 23.07
CA LEU A 658 -7.13 5.95 21.94
C LEU A 658 -6.50 4.56 21.93
N PRO A 659 -5.93 4.02 23.03
CA PRO A 659 -5.34 2.68 23.01
C PRO A 659 -6.34 1.61 22.59
N THR A 660 -7.55 1.66 23.14
CA THR A 660 -8.62 0.70 22.86
C THR A 660 -9.06 0.77 21.40
N LEU A 661 -9.31 1.98 20.86
CA LEU A 661 -9.64 2.17 19.45
C LEU A 661 -8.50 1.72 18.53
N MET A 662 -7.28 2.15 18.84
CA MET A 662 -6.10 1.87 18.02
C MET A 662 -5.82 0.37 17.94
N ILE A 663 -5.96 -0.36 19.06
CA ILE A 663 -5.85 -1.83 19.06
C ILE A 663 -6.90 -2.43 18.11
N GLY A 664 -8.18 -2.07 18.24
CA GLY A 664 -9.24 -2.62 17.39
C GLY A 664 -9.05 -2.35 15.91
N ILE A 665 -8.77 -1.09 15.59
CA ILE A 665 -8.61 -0.59 14.23
C ILE A 665 -7.36 -1.18 13.59
N LEU A 666 -6.18 -0.94 14.18
CA LEU A 666 -4.92 -1.41 13.60
C LEU A 666 -4.88 -2.92 13.51
N PHE A 667 -5.48 -3.62 14.49
CA PHE A 667 -5.53 -5.07 14.44
C PHE A 667 -6.21 -5.54 13.17
N GLY A 668 -7.42 -5.04 12.90
CA GLY A 668 -8.15 -5.37 11.69
C GLY A 668 -7.35 -5.05 10.42
N LEU A 669 -6.83 -3.82 10.31
CA LEU A 669 -6.10 -3.35 9.13
C LEU A 669 -4.79 -4.11 8.89
N ALA A 670 -4.07 -4.47 9.96
CA ALA A 670 -2.81 -5.18 9.89
C ALA A 670 -2.98 -6.60 9.34
N MET A 671 -4.15 -7.22 9.51
CA MET A 671 -4.37 -8.61 9.12
C MET A 671 -4.50 -8.79 7.61
N ASP A 672 -4.92 -7.75 6.90
CA ASP A 672 -5.19 -7.80 5.46
C ASP A 672 -3.92 -8.13 4.69
N TYR A 673 -2.81 -7.47 5.04
CA TYR A 673 -1.51 -7.72 4.43
C TYR A 673 -0.91 -9.06 4.82
N GLN A 674 -1.20 -9.55 6.02
CA GLN A 674 -0.80 -10.89 6.43
C GLN A 674 -1.47 -11.92 5.54
N LEU A 675 -2.78 -11.77 5.29
CA LEU A 675 -3.52 -12.66 4.40
C LEU A 675 -2.91 -12.66 3.01
N PHE A 676 -2.63 -11.51 2.39
CA PHE A 676 -2.04 -11.49 1.04
C PHE A 676 -0.61 -12.02 0.98
N LEU A 677 0.25 -11.63 1.93
CA LEU A 677 1.66 -11.95 1.88
C LEU A 677 1.90 -13.42 2.27
N VAL A 678 1.26 -13.89 3.34
CA VAL A 678 1.42 -15.26 3.84
C VAL A 678 0.63 -16.26 3.00
N SER A 679 -0.51 -15.88 2.42
CA SER A 679 -1.21 -16.71 1.42
C SER A 679 -0.29 -17.04 0.25
N GLY A 680 0.38 -16.04 -0.35
CA GLY A 680 1.34 -16.32 -1.42
C GLY A 680 2.51 -17.22 -0.98
N MET A 681 2.94 -17.14 0.29
CA MET A 681 3.94 -18.06 0.83
C MET A 681 3.40 -19.48 1.03
N ARG A 682 2.14 -19.58 1.45
CA ARG A 682 1.43 -20.85 1.66
C ARG A 682 1.16 -21.53 0.34
N GLU A 683 0.72 -20.80 -0.68
CA GLU A 683 0.49 -21.26 -2.04
C GLU A 683 1.78 -21.90 -2.59
N ALA A 684 2.91 -21.20 -2.50
CA ALA A 684 4.20 -21.75 -2.93
C ALA A 684 4.60 -23.02 -2.15
N TYR A 685 4.36 -23.05 -0.84
CA TYR A 685 4.66 -24.23 -0.01
C TYR A 685 3.78 -25.44 -0.36
N VAL A 686 2.47 -25.22 -0.58
CA VAL A 686 1.53 -26.28 -0.96
C VAL A 686 1.79 -26.80 -2.38
N HIS A 687 2.28 -25.95 -3.29
CA HIS A 687 2.70 -26.33 -4.64
C HIS A 687 4.10 -26.98 -4.70
N GLY A 688 4.70 -27.30 -3.55
CA GLY A 688 5.90 -28.13 -3.46
C GLY A 688 7.23 -27.40 -3.28
N HIS A 689 7.24 -26.07 -3.15
CA HIS A 689 8.48 -25.34 -2.84
C HIS A 689 8.90 -25.55 -1.37
N PRO A 690 10.21 -25.76 -1.08
CA PRO A 690 10.72 -25.83 0.29
C PRO A 690 10.31 -24.60 1.12
N ALA A 691 9.97 -24.78 2.40
CA ALA A 691 9.38 -23.72 3.24
C ALA A 691 10.16 -22.39 3.23
N ARG A 692 11.50 -22.43 3.25
CA ARG A 692 12.34 -21.22 3.20
C ARG A 692 12.32 -20.52 1.85
N GLN A 693 12.18 -21.26 0.75
CA GLN A 693 12.08 -20.71 -0.61
C GLN A 693 10.66 -20.20 -0.87
N ALA A 694 9.65 -20.91 -0.38
CA ALA A 694 8.24 -20.50 -0.43
C ALA A 694 8.02 -19.11 0.20
N VAL A 695 8.70 -18.80 1.31
CA VAL A 695 8.69 -17.45 1.91
C VAL A 695 9.22 -16.38 0.94
N VAL A 696 10.33 -16.65 0.24
CA VAL A 696 10.93 -15.71 -0.72
C VAL A 696 10.03 -15.51 -1.94
N TYR A 697 9.45 -16.60 -2.45
CA TYR A 697 8.55 -16.60 -3.60
C TYR A 697 7.27 -15.81 -3.30
N GLY A 698 6.58 -16.16 -2.21
CA GLY A 698 5.37 -15.49 -1.77
C GLY A 698 5.56 -14.00 -1.45
N PHE A 699 6.67 -13.65 -0.78
CA PHE A 699 7.02 -12.26 -0.52
C PHE A 699 7.17 -11.44 -1.81
N ARG A 700 7.87 -11.98 -2.82
CA ARG A 700 8.10 -11.27 -4.09
C ARG A 700 6.82 -11.03 -4.88
N ALA A 701 5.91 -12.00 -4.88
CA ALA A 701 4.62 -11.90 -5.54
C ALA A 701 3.72 -10.84 -4.87
N GLY A 702 3.75 -10.76 -3.53
CA GLY A 702 2.89 -9.86 -2.75
C GLY A 702 3.42 -8.44 -2.56
N ARG A 703 4.74 -8.22 -2.54
CA ARG A 703 5.35 -6.98 -2.02
C ARG A 703 4.83 -5.70 -2.66
N SER A 704 4.67 -5.65 -3.99
CA SER A 704 4.33 -4.40 -4.69
C SER A 704 2.91 -3.93 -4.37
N VAL A 705 1.99 -4.87 -4.14
CA VAL A 705 0.60 -4.58 -3.82
C VAL A 705 0.52 -4.09 -2.37
N VAL A 706 1.18 -4.81 -1.46
CA VAL A 706 1.21 -4.46 -0.04
C VAL A 706 1.89 -3.11 0.20
N THR A 707 3.00 -2.80 -0.48
CA THR A 707 3.67 -1.49 -0.36
C THR A 707 2.75 -0.35 -0.77
N ALA A 708 2.02 -0.51 -1.88
CA ALA A 708 1.16 0.56 -2.35
C ALA A 708 -0.05 0.78 -1.44
N ALA A 709 -0.70 -0.31 -1.03
CA ALA A 709 -1.81 -0.27 -0.08
C ALA A 709 -1.38 0.40 1.24
N ALA A 710 -0.22 0.00 1.78
CA ALA A 710 0.32 0.60 3.00
C ALA A 710 0.58 2.11 2.86
N ILE A 711 1.19 2.56 1.75
CA ILE A 711 1.43 3.99 1.51
C ILE A 711 0.10 4.76 1.41
N ILE A 712 -0.91 4.19 0.78
CA ILE A 712 -2.24 4.78 0.67
C ILE A 712 -2.87 4.95 2.05
N MET A 713 -2.92 3.89 2.85
CA MET A 713 -3.48 3.95 4.20
C MET A 713 -2.74 4.96 5.09
N ILE A 714 -1.40 4.95 5.06
CA ILE A 714 -0.58 5.93 5.80
C ILE A 714 -0.94 7.35 5.35
N SER A 715 -1.10 7.60 4.05
CA SER A 715 -1.44 8.93 3.52
C SER A 715 -2.83 9.40 3.97
N VAL A 716 -3.80 8.48 4.02
CA VAL A 716 -5.17 8.77 4.49
C VAL A 716 -5.16 9.12 5.97
N PHE A 717 -4.58 8.27 6.82
CA PHE A 717 -4.50 8.54 8.26
C PHE A 717 -3.64 9.77 8.58
N ALA A 718 -2.55 9.99 7.83
CA ALA A 718 -1.70 11.17 7.99
C ALA A 718 -2.44 12.48 7.68
N GLY A 719 -3.48 12.45 6.83
CA GLY A 719 -4.35 13.60 6.60
C GLY A 719 -5.05 14.10 7.87
N PHE A 720 -5.33 13.19 8.82
CA PHE A 720 -5.98 13.52 10.09
C PHE A 720 -5.03 14.04 11.17
N ILE A 721 -3.70 13.94 10.97
CA ILE A 721 -2.70 14.49 11.91
C ILE A 721 -2.83 16.02 12.02
N PHE A 722 -3.25 16.67 10.94
CA PHE A 722 -3.46 18.11 10.85
C PHE A 722 -4.96 18.48 10.87
N SER A 723 -5.79 17.66 11.52
CA SER A 723 -7.19 18.01 11.79
C SER A 723 -7.23 19.16 12.80
N GLU A 724 -8.23 20.05 12.74
CA GLU A 724 -8.37 21.11 13.74
C GLU A 724 -8.82 20.57 15.11
N LEU A 725 -9.50 19.41 15.13
CA LEU A 725 -10.01 18.81 16.36
C LEU A 725 -8.88 18.15 17.14
N ALA A 726 -8.66 18.62 18.38
CA ALA A 726 -7.64 18.10 19.30
C ALA A 726 -7.77 16.58 19.54
N MET A 727 -9.00 16.04 19.55
CA MET A 727 -9.24 14.59 19.70
C MET A 727 -8.79 13.76 18.49
N ILE A 728 -8.78 14.32 17.28
CA ILE A 728 -8.54 13.57 16.04
C ILE A 728 -7.05 13.52 15.68
N LYS A 729 -6.27 14.58 15.94
CA LYS A 729 -4.83 14.62 15.63
C LYS A 729 -4.08 13.40 16.18
N PRO A 730 -4.22 13.03 17.48
CA PRO A 730 -3.52 11.88 18.04
C PRO A 730 -4.02 10.56 17.46
N ILE A 731 -5.31 10.44 17.12
CA ILE A 731 -5.86 9.24 16.45
C ILE A 731 -5.23 9.06 15.08
N GLY A 732 -5.22 10.12 14.25
CA GLY A 732 -4.59 10.09 12.93
C GLY A 732 -3.10 9.73 12.99
N PHE A 733 -2.37 10.32 13.93
CA PHE A 733 -0.95 10.04 14.15
C PHE A 733 -0.71 8.59 14.59
N ALA A 734 -1.46 8.12 15.58
CA ALA A 734 -1.35 6.76 16.11
C ALA A 734 -1.67 5.70 15.06
N LEU A 735 -2.68 5.95 14.21
CA LEU A 735 -3.04 5.03 13.14
C LEU A 735 -2.05 5.06 11.97
N ALA A 736 -1.60 6.25 11.54
CA ALA A 736 -0.59 6.37 10.49
C ALA A 736 0.74 5.73 10.91
N GLY A 737 1.21 6.02 12.13
CA GLY A 737 2.42 5.42 12.70
C GLY A 737 2.28 3.92 12.92
N GLY A 738 1.13 3.47 13.40
CA GLY A 738 0.82 2.06 13.60
C GLY A 738 0.83 1.26 12.31
N VAL A 739 0.17 1.75 11.26
CA VAL A 739 0.19 1.13 9.93
C VAL A 739 1.58 1.16 9.31
N LEU A 740 2.34 2.26 9.46
CA LEU A 740 3.72 2.36 8.98
C LEU A 740 4.60 1.27 9.61
N LEU A 741 4.57 1.16 10.93
CA LEU A 741 5.37 0.18 11.67
C LEU A 741 4.91 -1.26 11.37
N ASP A 742 3.61 -1.51 11.33
CA ASP A 742 3.09 -2.84 11.01
C ASP A 742 3.41 -3.25 9.57
N ALA A 743 3.03 -2.45 8.58
CA ALA A 743 3.16 -2.83 7.17
C ALA A 743 4.64 -2.97 6.74
N PHE A 744 5.52 -2.07 7.17
CA PHE A 744 6.91 -2.09 6.72
C PHE A 744 7.84 -2.84 7.67
N VAL A 745 7.76 -2.59 8.99
CA VAL A 745 8.70 -3.20 9.94
C VAL A 745 8.23 -4.61 10.30
N VAL A 746 6.94 -4.81 10.57
CA VAL A 746 6.42 -6.12 10.95
C VAL A 746 6.20 -7.01 9.72
N ARG A 747 5.35 -6.63 8.78
CA ARG A 747 4.90 -7.48 7.66
C ARG A 747 5.94 -7.66 6.57
N MET A 748 6.71 -6.63 6.23
CA MET A 748 7.73 -6.76 5.17
C MET A 748 9.07 -7.28 5.67
N LEU A 749 9.44 -7.05 6.93
CA LEU A 749 10.75 -7.41 7.45
C LEU A 749 10.69 -8.51 8.51
N LEU A 750 9.99 -8.28 9.63
CA LEU A 750 9.99 -9.19 10.78
C LEU A 750 9.33 -10.55 10.46
N VAL A 751 8.09 -10.55 9.94
CA VAL A 751 7.31 -11.77 9.70
C VAL A 751 8.01 -12.70 8.69
N PRO A 752 8.45 -12.24 7.50
CA PRO A 752 9.16 -13.10 6.55
C PRO A 752 10.48 -13.64 7.12
N ALA A 753 11.21 -12.82 7.91
CA ALA A 753 12.45 -13.25 8.56
C ALA A 753 12.21 -14.36 9.60
N VAL A 754 11.23 -14.18 10.49
CA VAL A 754 10.87 -15.17 11.52
C VAL A 754 10.34 -16.45 10.88
N MET A 755 9.49 -16.35 9.86
CA MET A 755 8.99 -17.54 9.13
C MET A 755 10.12 -18.30 8.46
N ARG A 756 11.10 -17.60 7.86
CA ARG A 756 12.28 -18.24 7.27
C ARG A 756 13.18 -18.92 8.31
N LEU A 757 13.30 -18.36 9.53
CA LEU A 757 14.01 -18.99 10.64
C LEU A 757 13.32 -20.28 11.09
N LEU A 758 12.00 -20.24 11.24
CA LEU A 758 11.19 -21.39 11.68
C LEU A 758 11.10 -22.50 10.62
N GLY A 759 11.19 -22.16 9.33
CA GLY A 759 11.13 -23.13 8.23
C GLY A 759 9.81 -23.90 8.23
N GLU A 760 9.87 -25.23 8.08
CA GLU A 760 8.67 -26.09 8.05
C GLU A 760 7.82 -26.00 9.33
N LYS A 761 8.44 -25.71 10.48
CA LYS A 761 7.72 -25.57 11.74
C LYS A 761 6.71 -24.43 11.70
N ALA A 762 6.94 -23.39 10.88
CA ALA A 762 5.99 -22.28 10.73
C ALA A 762 4.59 -22.76 10.31
N TRP A 763 4.49 -23.91 9.63
CA TRP A 763 3.25 -24.47 9.10
C TRP A 763 2.65 -25.58 9.97
N TRP A 764 3.18 -25.77 11.19
CA TRP A 764 2.77 -26.85 12.07
C TRP A 764 1.35 -26.66 12.64
N LEU A 765 0.60 -27.77 12.67
CA LEU A 765 -0.74 -27.85 13.24
C LEU A 765 -0.97 -29.26 13.83
N PRO A 766 -1.52 -29.39 15.06
CA PRO A 766 -1.89 -30.69 15.63
C PRO A 766 -2.98 -31.39 14.81
N ARG A 767 -2.84 -32.71 14.59
CA ARG A 767 -3.79 -33.52 13.80
C ARG A 767 -5.22 -33.49 14.34
N TRP A 768 -5.39 -33.42 15.67
CA TRP A 768 -6.72 -33.35 16.28
C TRP A 768 -7.40 -32.02 15.96
N LEU A 769 -6.63 -30.93 15.90
CA LEU A 769 -7.14 -29.60 15.61
C LEU A 769 -7.47 -29.44 14.13
N ASP A 770 -6.61 -29.95 13.24
CA ASP A 770 -6.87 -29.98 11.78
C ASP A 770 -8.18 -30.74 11.43
N ARG A 771 -8.56 -31.74 12.23
CA ARG A 771 -9.80 -32.49 12.05
C ARG A 771 -11.06 -31.73 12.45
N ILE A 772 -10.97 -30.86 13.46
CA ILE A 772 -12.11 -30.10 13.99
C ILE A 772 -12.31 -28.82 13.17
N MET A 773 -11.24 -28.26 12.60
CA MET A 773 -11.30 -26.98 11.91
C MET A 773 -12.04 -27.04 10.57
N PRO A 774 -12.93 -26.06 10.31
CA PRO A 774 -13.57 -25.94 9.00
C PRO A 774 -12.55 -25.65 7.90
N ASN A 775 -12.84 -26.11 6.68
CA ASN A 775 -12.01 -25.81 5.51
C ASN A 775 -12.56 -24.57 4.80
N VAL A 776 -11.92 -23.44 5.05
CA VAL A 776 -12.29 -22.16 4.45
C VAL A 776 -11.43 -21.95 3.21
N ASP A 777 -12.04 -22.07 2.03
CA ASP A 777 -11.36 -21.77 0.76
C ASP A 777 -11.19 -20.25 0.59
N VAL A 778 -10.14 -19.70 1.22
CA VAL A 778 -9.84 -18.26 1.23
C VAL A 778 -9.21 -17.80 -0.09
N GLU A 779 -8.43 -18.67 -0.74
CA GLU A 779 -7.69 -18.35 -1.97
C GLU A 779 -8.52 -18.62 -3.25
N GLY A 780 -9.64 -19.32 -3.13
CA GLY A 780 -10.46 -19.74 -4.27
C GLY A 780 -9.84 -20.93 -5.02
N GLU A 781 -9.05 -21.77 -4.36
CA GLU A 781 -8.44 -22.96 -4.95
C GLU A 781 -9.49 -23.87 -5.62
N SER A 782 -10.69 -23.96 -5.04
CA SER A 782 -11.78 -24.77 -5.60
C SER A 782 -12.33 -24.22 -6.92
N LEU A 783 -12.15 -22.91 -7.19
CA LEU A 783 -12.49 -22.28 -8.47
C LEU A 783 -11.39 -22.51 -9.50
N THR A 784 -10.13 -22.32 -9.11
CA THR A 784 -8.98 -22.54 -9.99
C THR A 784 -8.89 -24.00 -10.45
N ARG A 785 -9.10 -24.96 -9.53
CA ARG A 785 -9.17 -26.39 -9.86
C ARG A 785 -10.37 -26.73 -10.75
N ALA A 786 -11.53 -26.12 -10.53
CA ALA A 786 -12.70 -26.33 -11.38
C ALA A 786 -12.51 -25.76 -12.79
N SER A 787 -11.85 -24.61 -12.92
CA SER A 787 -11.51 -23.99 -14.20
C SER A 787 -10.45 -24.80 -14.96
N ALA A 788 -9.40 -25.27 -14.28
CA ALA A 788 -8.40 -26.16 -14.87
C ALA A 788 -9.02 -27.49 -15.32
N GLY A 789 -9.89 -28.09 -14.50
CA GLY A 789 -10.62 -29.30 -14.87
C GLY A 789 -11.58 -29.10 -16.04
N ALA A 790 -12.24 -27.95 -16.15
CA ALA A 790 -13.11 -27.61 -17.29
C ALA A 790 -12.30 -27.34 -18.58
N ALA A 791 -11.11 -26.75 -18.48
CA ALA A 791 -10.21 -26.56 -19.62
C ALA A 791 -9.66 -27.90 -20.13
N VAL A 792 -9.29 -28.81 -19.23
CA VAL A 792 -8.90 -30.19 -19.58
C VAL A 792 -10.06 -30.95 -20.21
N ALA A 793 -11.28 -30.85 -19.65
CA ALA A 793 -12.49 -31.49 -20.19
C ALA A 793 -12.90 -30.94 -21.59
N ALA A 794 -12.76 -29.62 -21.80
CA ALA A 794 -13.00 -29.00 -23.10
C ALA A 794 -11.92 -29.37 -24.14
N GLY A 795 -10.66 -29.49 -23.72
CA GLY A 795 -9.57 -30.00 -24.54
C GLY A 795 -9.77 -31.47 -24.94
N THR A 796 -10.26 -32.32 -24.04
CA THR A 796 -10.60 -33.71 -24.35
C THR A 796 -11.82 -33.83 -25.28
N ALA A 797 -12.83 -32.97 -25.12
CA ALA A 797 -13.99 -32.95 -26.01
C ALA A 797 -13.65 -32.47 -27.44
N ALA A 798 -12.73 -31.51 -27.58
CA ALA A 798 -12.22 -31.05 -28.87
C ALA A 798 -11.32 -32.11 -29.56
N ALA A 799 -10.58 -32.90 -28.79
CA ALA A 799 -9.79 -34.02 -29.31
C ALA A 799 -10.68 -35.19 -29.78
N ASP A 800 -11.79 -35.46 -29.09
CA ASP A 800 -12.79 -36.46 -29.52
C ASP A 800 -13.54 -36.03 -30.79
N ASP A 801 -13.84 -34.73 -30.97
CA ASP A 801 -14.47 -34.20 -32.19
C ASP A 801 -13.52 -34.27 -33.42
N ASP A 802 -12.21 -34.08 -33.23
CA ASP A 802 -11.22 -34.24 -34.30
C ASP A 802 -10.97 -35.74 -34.65
N ALA A 803 -11.03 -36.63 -33.66
CA ALA A 803 -11.00 -38.08 -33.90
C ALA A 803 -12.24 -38.57 -34.67
N THR A 804 -13.41 -38.00 -34.39
CA THR A 804 -14.66 -38.35 -35.07
C THR A 804 -14.68 -37.82 -36.51
N ARG A 805 -14.13 -36.62 -36.78
CA ARG A 805 -13.93 -36.08 -38.14
C ARG A 805 -12.91 -36.84 -38.97
N ARG A 806 -11.82 -37.34 -38.36
CA ARG A 806 -10.82 -38.17 -39.05
C ARG A 806 -11.34 -39.57 -39.39
N SER A 807 -12.29 -40.11 -38.62
CA SER A 807 -12.94 -41.40 -38.94
C SER A 807 -13.91 -41.31 -40.13
N HIS A 808 -14.50 -40.13 -40.39
CA HIS A 808 -15.41 -39.92 -41.51
C HIS A 808 -14.74 -39.56 -42.84
N ALA A 809 -13.44 -39.22 -42.84
CA ALA A 809 -12.67 -38.92 -44.05
C ALA A 809 -12.06 -40.17 -44.74
N LYS A 810 -12.12 -41.35 -44.11
CA LYS A 810 -11.51 -42.58 -44.62
C LYS A 810 -12.55 -43.67 -44.87
N GLY A 811 -13.43 -43.46 -45.85
CA GLY A 811 -14.39 -44.50 -46.19
C GLY A 811 -15.44 -44.15 -47.25
N ARG A 812 -15.05 -43.62 -48.42
CA ARG A 812 -15.92 -43.67 -49.61
C ARG A 812 -15.12 -43.83 -50.90
N HIS A 813 -14.88 -45.08 -51.29
CA HIS A 813 -15.00 -45.52 -52.67
C HIS A 813 -15.59 -46.93 -52.75
N ARG A 814 -16.60 -47.05 -53.62
CA ARG A 814 -17.23 -48.25 -54.22
C ARG A 814 -18.43 -48.92 -53.53
N ALA A 815 -19.59 -48.54 -54.09
CA ALA A 815 -20.51 -49.36 -54.88
C ALA A 815 -21.61 -50.22 -54.20
N GLU A 816 -22.84 -49.89 -54.64
CA GLU A 816 -24.00 -50.72 -54.99
C GLU A 816 -25.00 -51.24 -53.90
N SER A 817 -26.25 -50.79 -54.13
CA SER A 817 -27.58 -51.22 -53.65
C SER A 817 -27.91 -52.71 -53.87
N PRO A 818 -29.15 -53.21 -53.57
CA PRO A 818 -30.19 -52.79 -52.61
C PRO A 818 -30.71 -53.95 -51.72
N GLY A 819 -31.39 -53.67 -50.59
CA GLY A 819 -32.10 -54.76 -49.89
C GLY A 819 -32.82 -54.43 -48.58
N ARG A 820 -34.11 -54.09 -48.70
CA ARG A 820 -35.25 -54.51 -47.84
C ARG A 820 -35.09 -54.65 -46.29
N GLN A 821 -35.94 -53.85 -45.63
CA GLN A 821 -36.96 -54.24 -44.64
C GLN A 821 -36.59 -54.54 -43.16
N ARG A 822 -37.34 -53.80 -42.33
CA ARG A 822 -38.06 -54.18 -41.09
C ARG A 822 -37.35 -54.02 -39.74
N GLY A 823 -38.12 -53.39 -38.85
CA GLY A 823 -38.16 -53.67 -37.42
C GLY A 823 -37.72 -52.47 -36.59
N THR A 824 -38.65 -51.65 -36.09
CA THR A 824 -39.16 -51.69 -34.69
C THR A 824 -38.10 -51.25 -33.69
N ALA A 825 -38.32 -50.36 -32.73
CA ALA A 825 -39.45 -49.60 -32.22
C ALA A 825 -38.77 -48.62 -31.22
N GLN A 826 -39.17 -47.37 -31.09
CA GLN A 826 -40.23 -46.89 -30.19
C GLN A 826 -39.64 -45.94 -29.14
N HIS A 827 -40.47 -44.93 -28.87
CA HIS A 827 -40.57 -44.12 -27.65
C HIS A 827 -39.62 -42.92 -27.53
N THR A 828 -40.06 -41.75 -28.04
CA THR A 828 -40.95 -40.73 -27.41
C THR A 828 -40.20 -39.90 -26.40
N GLY A 829 -40.29 -38.57 -26.34
CA GLY A 829 -41.19 -37.55 -26.89
C GLY A 829 -40.83 -36.31 -26.04
N ALA A 830 -40.73 -35.09 -26.54
CA ALA A 830 -41.76 -34.18 -27.01
C ALA A 830 -41.23 -32.80 -26.55
N ALA A 831 -40.95 -31.87 -27.45
CA ALA A 831 -41.80 -30.70 -27.75
C ALA A 831 -41.64 -29.59 -26.66
N VAL A 832 -41.55 -28.29 -26.92
CA VAL A 832 -42.46 -27.45 -27.71
C VAL A 832 -41.80 -26.06 -27.92
N ALA A 833 -41.91 -25.57 -29.16
CA ALA A 833 -42.15 -24.19 -29.64
C ALA A 833 -41.17 -23.00 -29.38
N ALA A 834 -40.73 -22.44 -30.52
CA ALA A 834 -40.54 -21.01 -30.80
C ALA A 834 -41.92 -20.28 -30.83
N PRO A 835 -42.12 -18.97 -31.16
CA PRO A 835 -41.65 -18.35 -32.40
C PRO A 835 -41.48 -16.80 -32.42
N VAL A 836 -41.18 -16.28 -33.64
CA VAL A 836 -41.47 -14.94 -34.21
C VAL A 836 -40.53 -13.80 -33.81
N ALA A 837 -40.06 -12.87 -34.66
CA ALA A 837 -39.85 -12.69 -36.12
C ALA A 837 -39.31 -11.26 -36.28
N ALA A 838 -38.56 -10.98 -37.35
CA ALA A 838 -38.82 -9.84 -38.24
C ALA A 838 -37.77 -9.80 -39.36
N ALA A 839 -38.26 -9.78 -40.59
CA ALA A 839 -37.51 -9.66 -41.83
C ALA A 839 -37.59 -8.23 -42.35
N THR A 840 -36.63 -7.84 -43.19
CA THR A 840 -36.85 -6.89 -44.28
C THR A 840 -35.95 -7.25 -45.47
N VAL A 841 -36.55 -7.17 -46.65
CA VAL A 841 -36.04 -7.51 -47.99
C VAL A 841 -35.96 -6.22 -48.81
N GLY A 842 -35.03 -6.17 -49.77
CA GLY A 842 -35.05 -5.22 -50.91
C GLY A 842 -33.63 -4.76 -51.28
N ALA A 843 -32.95 -5.29 -52.30
CA ALA A 843 -33.16 -5.21 -53.76
C ALA A 843 -32.58 -3.94 -54.44
N ALA A 844 -31.82 -4.21 -55.50
CA ALA A 844 -31.55 -3.41 -56.72
C ALA A 844 -30.44 -2.33 -56.75
N ALA A 845 -29.39 -2.67 -57.50
CA ALA A 845 -28.82 -2.00 -58.69
C ALA A 845 -28.46 -0.49 -58.65
N HIS A 846 -27.20 -0.17 -58.95
CA HIS A 846 -26.78 0.43 -60.24
C HIS A 846 -25.26 0.69 -60.29
N HIS A 847 -24.69 0.35 -61.46
CA HIS A 847 -23.59 1.00 -62.20
C HIS A 847 -22.27 1.38 -61.52
N ALA A 848 -21.11 1.31 -62.19
CA ALA A 848 -20.67 0.74 -63.46
C ALA A 848 -19.15 0.99 -63.55
N ALA A 849 -18.45 0.04 -64.20
CA ALA A 849 -17.36 0.19 -65.18
C ALA A 849 -16.16 1.13 -64.88
N SER A 850 -14.92 0.89 -65.28
CA SER A 850 -14.21 -0.03 -66.21
C SER A 850 -12.72 0.01 -65.81
N GLY A 851 -11.78 -0.85 -66.20
CA GLY A 851 -11.75 -1.91 -67.19
C GLY A 851 -10.30 -2.19 -67.60
N ALA A 852 -9.96 -3.49 -67.65
CA ALA A 852 -9.05 -4.13 -68.61
C ALA A 852 -7.53 -3.87 -68.42
N ASP A 853 -6.63 -4.84 -68.59
CA ASP A 853 -6.64 -5.90 -69.58
C ASP A 853 -5.75 -7.07 -69.12
N SER A 854 -6.05 -8.27 -69.61
CA SER A 854 -5.10 -9.40 -69.66
C SER A 854 -4.86 -9.72 -71.14
N PRO A 855 -3.72 -10.31 -71.49
CA PRO A 855 -3.86 -11.68 -71.99
C PRO A 855 -2.77 -12.66 -71.55
N ARG A 856 -3.16 -13.92 -71.72
CA ARG A 856 -2.54 -15.22 -71.44
C ARG A 856 -1.22 -15.51 -72.18
N GLY A 857 -0.47 -16.47 -71.65
CA GLY A 857 0.43 -17.39 -72.39
C GLY A 857 1.33 -18.18 -71.44
N GLU A 858 0.93 -19.38 -71.02
CA GLU A 858 1.55 -20.68 -71.36
C GLU A 858 2.44 -21.24 -70.22
N GLU A 859 1.98 -22.34 -69.60
CA GLU A 859 2.82 -23.28 -68.83
C GLU A 859 3.54 -24.24 -69.79
N PRO A 860 4.65 -24.84 -69.33
CA PRO A 860 4.60 -26.29 -69.17
C PRO A 860 5.09 -26.77 -67.80
N ALA A 861 4.40 -27.78 -67.28
CA ALA A 861 4.68 -28.46 -66.02
C ALA A 861 5.97 -29.32 -66.06
N ALA A 862 6.83 -29.21 -65.04
CA ALA A 862 7.71 -30.29 -64.58
C ALA A 862 8.31 -30.03 -63.17
N ASP A 863 8.26 -31.09 -62.36
CA ASP A 863 9.05 -31.39 -61.14
C ASP A 863 8.64 -30.76 -59.79
N THR A 864 7.73 -31.44 -59.08
CA THR A 864 7.37 -31.13 -57.68
C THR A 864 8.36 -31.79 -56.71
N ARG A 865 9.61 -31.30 -56.69
CA ARG A 865 10.40 -31.26 -55.45
C ARG A 865 10.08 -29.96 -54.74
N THR A 866 9.87 -30.00 -53.43
CA THR A 866 9.72 -28.78 -52.63
C THR A 866 10.98 -27.91 -52.79
N GLU A 867 10.83 -26.59 -52.80
CA GLU A 867 11.95 -25.63 -52.96
C GLU A 867 13.09 -25.91 -51.96
N THR A 868 12.72 -26.38 -50.75
CA THR A 868 13.60 -26.90 -49.70
C THR A 868 14.44 -28.12 -50.14
N GLU A 869 13.86 -29.10 -50.83
CA GLU A 869 14.58 -30.27 -51.33
C GLU A 869 15.56 -29.91 -52.45
N ARG A 870 15.26 -28.86 -53.24
CA ARG A 870 16.16 -28.36 -54.28
C ARG A 870 17.41 -27.71 -53.68
N HIS A 871 17.26 -26.83 -52.68
CA HIS A 871 18.41 -26.19 -52.02
C HIS A 871 19.30 -27.21 -51.29
N ARG A 872 18.71 -28.19 -50.59
CA ARG A 872 19.49 -29.25 -49.90
C ARG A 872 20.23 -30.16 -50.88
N ALA A 873 19.60 -30.53 -52.00
CA ALA A 873 20.26 -31.29 -53.07
C ALA A 873 21.39 -30.49 -53.73
N GLN A 874 21.26 -29.16 -53.84
CA GLN A 874 22.29 -28.28 -54.39
C GLN A 874 23.52 -28.15 -53.47
N ARG A 875 23.32 -28.15 -52.14
CA ARG A 875 24.40 -28.15 -51.14
C ARG A 875 25.17 -29.48 -51.13
N HIS A 876 24.47 -30.61 -51.04
CA HIS A 876 25.13 -31.92 -51.00
C HIS A 876 25.65 -32.41 -52.35
N GLY A 877 25.02 -32.02 -53.46
CA GLY A 877 25.42 -32.41 -54.82
C GLY A 877 26.78 -31.85 -55.27
N ARG A 878 27.27 -30.76 -54.65
CA ARG A 878 28.58 -30.17 -54.94
C ARG A 878 29.76 -30.87 -54.25
N HIS A 879 29.53 -31.55 -53.12
CA HIS A 879 30.58 -32.32 -52.43
C HIS A 879 31.02 -33.59 -53.19
N ALA A 880 30.29 -34.00 -54.23
CA ALA A 880 30.64 -35.15 -55.08
C ALA A 880 31.61 -34.81 -56.22
N ALA A 881 31.98 -33.55 -56.43
CA ALA A 881 32.85 -33.12 -57.52
C ALA A 881 34.26 -32.76 -57.02
N ALA A 882 35.06 -33.77 -56.68
CA ALA A 882 36.52 -33.61 -56.60
C ALA A 882 37.13 -33.68 -58.02
N PRO A 883 38.19 -32.91 -58.34
CA PRO A 883 38.78 -32.91 -59.66
C PRO A 883 39.68 -34.14 -59.85
N THR A 884 39.22 -35.13 -60.63
CA THR A 884 40.12 -36.10 -61.24
C THR A 884 40.75 -35.47 -62.48
N GLY A 885 41.95 -34.93 -62.33
CA GLY A 885 42.79 -34.60 -63.48
C GLY A 885 43.36 -35.89 -64.09
N ASN A 886 42.91 -36.24 -65.29
CA ASN A 886 43.81 -36.61 -66.39
C ASN A 886 43.03 -36.68 -67.71
N ASP A 887 43.47 -35.86 -68.66
CA ASP A 887 42.98 -35.79 -70.02
C ASP A 887 43.43 -36.98 -70.88
N ALA A 888 42.55 -37.28 -71.86
CA ALA A 888 42.78 -37.88 -73.17
C ALA A 888 43.14 -39.38 -73.26
N VAL A 889 42.32 -40.18 -73.96
CA VAL A 889 42.35 -40.35 -75.43
C VAL A 889 41.16 -41.26 -75.86
N GLU A 890 40.48 -40.89 -76.94
CA GLU A 890 39.47 -41.67 -77.68
C GLU A 890 40.02 -43.02 -78.19
N GLN A 891 39.22 -44.10 -78.11
CA GLN A 891 38.76 -44.85 -79.31
C GLN A 891 37.90 -46.08 -78.96
N ASP A 892 36.69 -46.08 -79.53
CA ASP A 892 35.89 -47.14 -80.16
C ASP A 892 35.80 -48.60 -79.64
N ALA A 893 34.53 -49.04 -79.69
CA ALA A 893 34.00 -50.37 -80.03
C ALA A 893 33.73 -51.44 -78.94
N ASP A 894 32.43 -51.52 -78.60
CA ASP A 894 31.51 -52.64 -78.28
C ASP A 894 31.84 -54.03 -78.91
N PRO A 895 31.19 -55.18 -78.57
CA PRO A 895 30.32 -55.58 -77.44
C PRO A 895 30.71 -56.90 -76.71
N ASP A 896 30.03 -57.12 -75.57
CA ASP A 896 29.48 -58.35 -74.93
C ASP A 896 29.47 -59.72 -75.69
N PRO A 897 29.15 -60.90 -75.06
CA PRO A 897 28.75 -61.18 -73.67
C PRO A 897 29.32 -62.49 -73.04
N GLU A 898 28.75 -62.86 -71.87
CA GLU A 898 28.53 -64.21 -71.28
C GLU A 898 29.41 -64.65 -70.06
N PRO A 899 28.86 -65.45 -69.11
CA PRO A 899 28.48 -64.94 -67.79
C PRO A 899 29.00 -65.79 -66.61
N ARG A 900 28.97 -65.27 -65.36
CA ARG A 900 28.83 -66.12 -64.15
C ARG A 900 28.59 -65.36 -62.85
N ALA A 901 27.93 -66.08 -61.96
CA ALA A 901 27.37 -65.69 -60.68
C ALA A 901 28.37 -65.58 -59.51
N THR A 902 28.03 -64.69 -58.58
CA THR A 902 28.15 -64.76 -57.10
C THR A 902 29.49 -65.07 -56.43
N ALA A 903 30.05 -64.05 -55.77
CA ALA A 903 30.49 -64.06 -54.35
C ALA A 903 30.67 -62.61 -53.84
N GLU A 904 30.22 -62.34 -52.60
CA GLU A 904 30.04 -61.04 -51.93
C GLU A 904 31.30 -60.17 -51.77
N PRO A 905 31.17 -58.82 -51.65
CA PRO A 905 32.15 -57.99 -50.97
C PRO A 905 31.66 -57.54 -49.59
N VAL A 906 32.57 -57.66 -48.63
CA VAL A 906 32.53 -57.11 -47.27
C VAL A 906 32.27 -55.60 -47.31
N LEU A 907 31.17 -55.16 -46.70
CA LEU A 907 30.95 -53.75 -46.32
C LEU A 907 31.90 -53.42 -45.16
N ALA A 908 33.01 -52.75 -45.45
CA ALA A 908 33.67 -51.92 -44.46
C ALA A 908 32.92 -50.58 -44.41
N GLU A 909 32.10 -50.38 -43.38
CA GLU A 909 31.60 -49.06 -43.01
C GLU A 909 32.81 -48.12 -42.80
N ILE A 910 32.98 -47.16 -43.70
CA ILE A 910 33.82 -46.01 -43.46
C ILE A 910 33.08 -45.18 -42.40
N ALA A 911 33.53 -45.24 -41.15
CA ALA A 911 33.02 -44.37 -40.10
C ALA A 911 33.23 -42.91 -40.52
N GLU A 912 32.14 -42.15 -40.63
CA GLU A 912 32.22 -40.73 -40.98
C GLU A 912 33.03 -39.97 -39.91
N PRO A 913 33.91 -39.03 -40.30
CA PRO A 913 34.63 -38.19 -39.35
C PRO A 913 33.63 -37.34 -38.56
N THR A 914 33.57 -37.55 -37.25
CA THR A 914 32.71 -36.80 -36.32
C THR A 914 33.44 -35.55 -35.82
N PRO A 915 32.80 -34.37 -35.82
CA PRO A 915 33.43 -33.15 -35.32
C PRO A 915 33.70 -33.24 -33.80
N ASP A 916 34.87 -32.78 -33.37
CA ASP A 916 35.21 -32.69 -31.94
C ASP A 916 34.49 -31.46 -31.33
N VAL A 917 33.42 -31.73 -30.57
CA VAL A 917 32.54 -30.71 -30.00
C VAL A 917 32.66 -30.71 -28.48
N VAL A 918 33.08 -29.58 -27.92
CA VAL A 918 33.13 -29.36 -26.48
C VAL A 918 31.79 -28.82 -26.00
N LEU A 919 31.01 -29.65 -25.29
CA LEU A 919 29.78 -29.23 -24.63
C LEU A 919 30.10 -28.55 -23.29
N VAL A 920 29.55 -27.35 -23.08
CA VAL A 920 29.70 -26.59 -21.82
C VAL A 920 28.34 -26.09 -21.34
N PRO A 921 27.99 -26.21 -20.04
CA PRO A 921 26.69 -25.74 -19.56
C PRO A 921 26.64 -24.22 -19.41
N ALA A 922 25.49 -23.63 -19.73
CA ALA A 922 25.20 -22.21 -19.48
C ALA A 922 25.15 -21.92 -17.99
N ASP A 923 25.84 -20.85 -17.58
CA ASP A 923 25.81 -20.33 -16.22
C ASP A 923 24.49 -19.61 -15.90
N PRO A 924 24.21 -19.29 -14.61
CA PRO A 924 22.98 -18.59 -14.24
C PRO A 924 22.82 -17.23 -14.94
N ALA A 925 23.89 -16.52 -15.26
CA ALA A 925 23.83 -15.22 -15.90
C ALA A 925 23.34 -15.33 -17.36
N LEU A 926 23.79 -16.34 -18.11
CA LEU A 926 23.31 -16.64 -19.46
C LEU A 926 21.85 -17.09 -19.43
N ARG A 927 21.45 -17.95 -18.49
CA ARG A 927 20.05 -18.39 -18.36
C ARG A 927 19.10 -17.24 -18.03
N VAL A 928 19.51 -16.33 -17.15
CA VAL A 928 18.75 -15.11 -16.85
C VAL A 928 18.72 -14.17 -18.05
N THR A 929 19.82 -14.07 -18.79
CA THR A 929 19.89 -13.24 -20.01
C THR A 929 18.95 -13.79 -21.08
N ASP A 930 18.97 -15.10 -21.34
CA ASP A 930 18.05 -15.79 -22.25
C ASP A 930 16.58 -15.57 -21.85
N GLN A 931 16.24 -15.73 -20.57
CA GLN A 931 14.90 -15.42 -20.06
C GLN A 931 14.52 -13.93 -20.23
N GLY A 932 15.48 -13.02 -20.09
CA GLY A 932 15.28 -11.60 -20.32
C GLY A 932 14.99 -11.26 -21.78
N LEU A 933 15.66 -11.94 -22.72
CA LEU A 933 15.43 -11.80 -24.16
C LEU A 933 13.99 -12.13 -24.54
N ARG A 934 13.37 -13.14 -23.90
CA ARG A 934 11.95 -13.51 -24.07
C ARG A 934 10.95 -12.37 -23.78
N VAL A 935 11.34 -11.40 -22.95
CA VAL A 935 10.47 -10.30 -22.51
C VAL A 935 10.55 -9.09 -23.46
N LEU A 936 11.61 -9.00 -24.27
CA LEU A 936 11.74 -7.97 -25.29
C LEU A 936 10.72 -8.20 -26.43
N PRO A 937 10.30 -7.15 -27.16
CA PRO A 937 9.48 -7.31 -28.35
C PRO A 937 10.30 -8.04 -29.41
N ASN A 938 9.84 -9.22 -29.87
CA ASN A 938 10.51 -9.91 -30.96
C ASN A 938 10.16 -9.21 -32.28
N VAL A 939 11.09 -8.41 -32.79
CA VAL A 939 10.95 -7.68 -34.06
C VAL A 939 11.12 -8.59 -35.28
N TRP A 940 11.63 -9.81 -35.08
CA TRP A 940 11.96 -10.77 -36.14
C TRP A 940 10.79 -11.67 -36.53
N GLU A 941 9.67 -11.62 -35.81
CA GLU A 941 8.50 -12.50 -36.00
C GLU A 941 7.80 -12.30 -37.36
N SER A 942 7.95 -11.13 -37.99
CA SER A 942 7.44 -10.88 -39.35
C SER A 942 8.24 -9.80 -40.07
N GLU A 943 8.22 -9.86 -41.41
CA GLU A 943 8.84 -8.85 -42.28
C GLU A 943 8.30 -7.43 -41.98
N GLU A 944 7.00 -7.30 -41.71
CA GLU A 944 6.37 -6.01 -41.38
C GLU A 944 6.88 -5.42 -40.06
N LYS A 945 7.04 -6.25 -39.01
CA LYS A 945 7.58 -5.80 -37.72
C LYS A 945 9.05 -5.41 -37.84
N LEU A 946 9.82 -6.17 -38.62
CA LEU A 946 11.21 -5.87 -38.89
C LEU A 946 11.32 -4.55 -39.64
N LEU A 947 10.60 -4.35 -40.75
CA LEU A 947 10.55 -3.10 -41.50
C LEU A 947 10.14 -1.91 -40.62
N ALA A 948 9.10 -2.07 -39.79
CA ALA A 948 8.65 -1.00 -38.87
C ALA A 948 9.71 -0.63 -37.83
N SER A 949 10.51 -1.60 -37.37
CA SER A 949 11.63 -1.34 -36.45
C SER A 949 12.75 -0.54 -37.12
N LEU A 950 12.95 -0.72 -38.43
CA LEU A 950 13.98 -0.08 -39.23
C LEU A 950 13.61 1.32 -39.73
N ALA A 951 12.36 1.77 -39.53
CA ALA A 951 11.89 3.11 -39.89
C ALA A 951 12.49 4.23 -39.01
N ARG A 952 13.17 3.88 -37.91
CA ARG A 952 13.90 4.83 -37.06
C ARG A 952 15.36 4.94 -37.52
N PRO A 953 16.03 6.09 -37.30
CA PRO A 953 17.45 6.23 -37.58
C PRO A 953 18.25 5.13 -36.87
N ARG A 954 19.05 4.39 -37.64
CA ARG A 954 19.88 3.29 -37.15
C ARG A 954 21.19 3.86 -36.59
N GLU A 955 21.14 4.37 -35.36
CA GLU A 955 22.32 4.91 -34.69
C GLU A 955 23.31 3.80 -34.33
N GLU A 956 24.54 3.95 -34.80
CA GLU A 956 25.67 3.10 -34.45
C GLU A 956 26.07 3.33 -32.99
N ALA A 957 26.20 2.26 -32.19
CA ALA A 957 26.63 2.42 -30.81
C ALA A 957 28.08 2.89 -30.75
N ALA A 958 28.37 3.91 -29.94
CA ALA A 958 29.74 4.33 -29.68
C ALA A 958 30.45 3.38 -28.68
N PRO A 959 31.79 3.26 -28.75
CA PRO A 959 32.57 2.61 -27.71
C PRO A 959 32.27 3.20 -26.33
N HIS A 960 32.22 2.35 -25.31
CA HIS A 960 31.82 2.79 -23.97
C HIS A 960 32.94 3.61 -23.29
N ARG A 961 32.57 4.60 -22.47
CA ARG A 961 33.49 5.63 -21.95
C ARG A 961 34.75 5.09 -21.27
N SER A 962 34.68 3.96 -20.56
CA SER A 962 35.88 3.37 -19.93
C SER A 962 36.88 2.79 -20.91
N MET A 963 36.44 2.40 -22.11
CA MET A 963 37.31 1.86 -23.16
C MET A 963 38.29 2.92 -23.69
N HIS A 964 37.85 4.17 -23.84
CA HIS A 964 38.68 5.30 -24.32
C HIS A 964 39.92 5.60 -23.45
N ARG A 965 39.92 5.13 -22.19
CA ARG A 965 41.09 5.25 -21.29
C ARG A 965 42.21 4.30 -21.66
N ARG A 966 41.89 3.14 -22.24
CA ARG A 966 42.83 2.05 -22.56
C ARG A 966 43.06 1.87 -24.04
N VAL A 967 42.09 2.28 -24.86
CA VAL A 967 42.06 2.07 -26.31
C VAL A 967 41.97 3.41 -27.00
N GLU A 968 42.79 3.58 -28.03
CA GLU A 968 42.73 4.65 -28.99
C GLU A 968 41.88 4.21 -30.18
N PHE A 969 40.95 5.07 -30.60
CA PHE A 969 40.06 4.80 -31.71
C PHE A 969 40.41 5.72 -32.87
N GLN A 970 40.66 5.12 -34.02
CA GLN A 970 40.91 5.83 -35.27
C GLN A 970 39.84 5.44 -36.27
N LYS A 971 39.16 6.43 -36.84
CA LYS A 971 38.20 6.22 -37.93
C LYS A 971 38.92 6.39 -39.25
N VAL A 972 38.93 5.33 -40.07
CA VAL A 972 39.57 5.29 -41.40
C VAL A 972 38.47 5.09 -42.43
N MET A 973 38.53 5.81 -43.55
CA MET A 973 37.61 5.58 -44.66
C MET A 973 38.19 4.51 -45.59
N VAL A 974 37.48 3.41 -45.77
CA VAL A 974 37.86 2.30 -46.66
C VAL A 974 36.70 2.07 -47.61
N ALA A 975 36.95 2.06 -48.93
CA ALA A 975 35.90 1.93 -49.95
C ALA A 975 34.69 2.88 -49.73
N GLY A 976 34.94 4.12 -49.28
CA GLY A 976 33.88 5.10 -49.00
C GLY A 976 33.06 4.85 -47.72
N ARG A 977 33.37 3.80 -46.96
CA ARG A 977 32.72 3.45 -45.70
C ARG A 977 33.64 3.68 -44.50
N PRO A 978 33.08 4.06 -43.34
CA PRO A 978 33.86 4.20 -42.13
C PRO A 978 34.26 2.85 -41.54
N VAL A 979 35.53 2.70 -41.20
CA VAL A 979 36.10 1.56 -40.49
C VAL A 979 36.76 2.07 -39.21
N VAL A 980 36.40 1.48 -38.07
CA VAL A 980 36.96 1.87 -36.77
C VAL A 980 38.12 0.95 -36.42
N VAL A 981 39.31 1.52 -36.24
CA VAL A 981 40.49 0.83 -35.74
C VAL A 981 40.62 1.12 -34.25
N ALA A 982 40.40 0.09 -33.42
CA ALA A 982 40.51 0.13 -31.97
C ALA A 982 41.88 -0.45 -31.55
N ARG A 983 42.83 0.43 -31.22
CA ARG A 983 44.21 0.06 -30.86
C ARG A 983 44.43 0.26 -29.36
N PRO A 984 44.93 -0.74 -28.61
CA PRO A 984 45.31 -0.53 -27.21
C PRO A 984 46.45 0.49 -27.12
N ARG A 985 46.35 1.41 -26.16
CA ARG A 985 47.37 2.46 -25.93
C ARG A 985 48.72 1.88 -25.50
N THR A 986 48.74 0.65 -25.00
CA THR A 986 49.95 -0.09 -24.63
C THR A 986 49.92 -1.43 -25.38
N PRO A 987 50.28 -1.44 -26.68
CA PRO A 987 50.24 -2.66 -27.49
C PRO A 987 51.31 -3.64 -26.99
N LEU A 988 50.96 -4.93 -26.97
CA LEU A 988 51.89 -6.01 -26.66
C LEU A 988 52.73 -6.32 -27.90
N ALA A 989 54.01 -6.70 -27.71
CA ALA A 989 54.85 -7.16 -28.81
C ALA A 989 54.18 -8.36 -29.51
N ASP A 990 54.17 -8.35 -30.85
CA ASP A 990 53.53 -9.38 -31.70
C ASP A 990 52.02 -9.62 -31.43
N ALA A 991 51.32 -8.59 -30.94
CA ALA A 991 49.87 -8.66 -30.79
C ALA A 991 49.17 -8.91 -32.14
N PRO A 992 48.16 -9.81 -32.20
CA PRO A 992 47.44 -10.08 -33.44
C PRO A 992 46.57 -8.89 -33.86
N VAL A 993 46.19 -8.86 -35.14
CA VAL A 993 45.14 -7.98 -35.65
C VAL A 993 43.88 -8.80 -35.81
N VAL A 994 42.73 -8.28 -35.37
CA VAL A 994 41.44 -8.96 -35.53
C VAL A 994 40.50 -8.07 -36.32
N VAL A 995 40.02 -8.54 -37.46
CA VAL A 995 38.90 -7.91 -38.16
C VAL A 995 37.61 -8.50 -37.58
N HIS A 996 36.76 -7.68 -36.99
CA HIS A 996 35.49 -8.13 -36.42
C HIS A 996 34.30 -7.57 -37.20
N TRP A 997 33.62 -8.46 -37.94
CA TRP A 997 32.35 -8.18 -38.62
C TRP A 997 31.21 -8.36 -37.62
N HIS A 998 30.46 -7.30 -37.35
CA HIS A 998 29.36 -7.34 -36.39
C HIS A 998 28.13 -8.08 -36.96
N GLY A 999 27.33 -8.67 -36.09
CA GLY A 999 26.05 -9.29 -36.43
C GLY A 999 24.90 -8.30 -36.59
N GLY A 1000 23.67 -8.77 -36.33
CA GLY A 1000 22.44 -7.99 -36.49
C GLY A 1000 21.68 -8.25 -37.79
N ALA A 1001 21.80 -9.47 -38.33
CA ALA A 1001 21.14 -9.96 -39.54
C ALA A 1001 21.28 -9.03 -40.77
N TYR A 1002 22.43 -8.35 -40.91
CA TYR A 1002 22.71 -7.35 -41.95
C TYR A 1002 21.87 -6.06 -41.92
N VAL A 1003 20.94 -5.92 -40.97
CA VAL A 1003 20.00 -4.79 -40.90
C VAL A 1003 20.27 -3.86 -39.71
N HIS A 1004 20.96 -4.32 -38.66
CA HIS A 1004 21.31 -3.52 -37.49
C HIS A 1004 22.80 -3.18 -37.44
N PRO A 1005 23.17 -1.96 -37.01
CA PRO A 1005 24.56 -1.56 -36.84
C PRO A 1005 25.19 -2.19 -35.59
N VAL A 1006 26.51 -2.00 -35.43
CA VAL A 1006 27.23 -2.42 -34.22
C VAL A 1006 26.58 -1.87 -32.95
N THR A 1007 26.48 -2.73 -31.93
CA THR A 1007 25.81 -2.44 -30.66
C THR A 1007 26.80 -2.33 -29.49
N THR A 1008 26.31 -1.89 -28.33
CA THR A 1008 27.13 -1.81 -27.11
C THR A 1008 27.65 -3.17 -26.65
N THR A 1009 26.94 -4.27 -26.94
CA THR A 1009 27.37 -5.64 -26.63
C THR A 1009 28.61 -6.03 -27.43
N HIS A 1010 28.64 -5.70 -28.73
CA HIS A 1010 29.83 -5.90 -29.57
C HIS A 1010 31.04 -5.14 -29.00
N TRP A 1011 30.87 -3.87 -28.62
CA TRP A 1011 31.96 -3.09 -28.02
C TRP A 1011 32.46 -3.66 -26.69
N ARG A 1012 31.62 -4.35 -25.91
CA ARG A 1012 32.05 -5.05 -24.70
C ARG A 1012 32.88 -6.29 -25.02
N TRP A 1013 32.48 -7.07 -26.01
CA TRP A 1013 33.25 -8.22 -26.49
C TRP A 1013 34.60 -7.77 -27.08
N ILE A 1014 34.62 -6.72 -27.90
CA ILE A 1014 35.85 -6.12 -28.45
C ILE A 1014 36.78 -5.65 -27.33
N ASP A 1015 36.28 -4.93 -26.32
CA ASP A 1015 37.09 -4.49 -25.17
C ASP A 1015 37.64 -5.68 -24.38
N ALA A 1016 36.83 -6.71 -24.15
CA ALA A 1016 37.24 -7.91 -23.45
C ALA A 1016 38.32 -8.71 -24.22
N LEU A 1017 38.20 -8.77 -25.55
CA LEU A 1017 39.19 -9.37 -26.45
C LEU A 1017 40.50 -8.57 -26.43
N ILE A 1018 40.45 -7.25 -26.59
CA ILE A 1018 41.63 -6.37 -26.55
C ILE A 1018 42.35 -6.50 -25.22
N GLN A 1019 41.63 -6.54 -24.09
CA GLN A 1019 42.26 -6.67 -22.78
C GLN A 1019 43.03 -7.99 -22.59
N ARG A 1020 42.57 -9.09 -23.20
CA ARG A 1020 43.21 -10.41 -23.09
C ARG A 1020 44.34 -10.62 -24.10
N THR A 1021 44.15 -10.11 -25.31
CA THR A 1021 45.06 -10.34 -26.45
C THR A 1021 46.02 -9.19 -26.71
N GLY A 1022 45.73 -7.99 -26.21
CA GLY A 1022 46.37 -6.76 -26.67
C GLY A 1022 46.22 -6.50 -28.17
N ALA A 1023 45.24 -7.15 -28.82
CA ALA A 1023 45.05 -7.06 -30.26
C ALA A 1023 44.65 -5.66 -30.71
N THR A 1024 45.01 -5.30 -31.93
CA THR A 1024 44.36 -4.19 -32.64
C THR A 1024 43.11 -4.75 -33.33
N VAL A 1025 41.94 -4.19 -33.04
CA VAL A 1025 40.67 -4.67 -33.61
C VAL A 1025 40.17 -3.68 -34.66
N VAL A 1026 39.93 -4.18 -35.88
CA VAL A 1026 39.36 -3.45 -37.01
C VAL A 1026 37.88 -3.79 -37.09
N VAL A 1027 37.01 -2.79 -36.98
CA VAL A 1027 35.55 -2.94 -36.97
C VAL A 1027 34.96 -2.24 -38.20
N PRO A 1028 34.62 -2.99 -39.26
CA PRO A 1028 34.07 -2.41 -40.48
C PRO A 1028 32.62 -1.96 -40.32
N GLY A 1029 32.31 -0.70 -40.66
CA GLY A 1029 30.93 -0.20 -40.75
C GLY A 1029 30.33 -0.47 -42.13
N TYR A 1030 29.95 -1.71 -42.42
CA TYR A 1030 29.38 -2.09 -43.71
C TYR A 1030 27.95 -1.54 -43.91
N GLY A 1031 27.51 -1.43 -45.17
CA GLY A 1031 26.17 -0.96 -45.50
C GLY A 1031 25.10 -1.94 -45.02
N LEU A 1032 23.97 -1.44 -44.51
CA LEU A 1032 22.92 -2.30 -43.95
C LEU A 1032 21.75 -2.47 -44.95
N ALA A 1033 21.18 -3.67 -45.01
CA ALA A 1033 19.97 -3.95 -45.78
C ALA A 1033 18.74 -3.20 -45.22
N PRO A 1034 17.75 -2.79 -46.03
CA PRO A 1034 17.65 -3.01 -47.46
C PRO A 1034 18.37 -1.97 -48.32
N ASP A 1035 19.00 -0.96 -47.71
CA ASP A 1035 19.61 0.16 -48.45
C ASP A 1035 20.90 -0.24 -49.18
N HIS A 1036 21.56 -1.29 -48.69
CA HIS A 1036 22.81 -1.83 -49.22
C HIS A 1036 22.75 -3.36 -49.30
N THR A 1037 23.52 -3.92 -50.22
CA THR A 1037 23.58 -5.36 -50.49
C THR A 1037 24.96 -5.93 -50.20
N VAL A 1038 25.07 -7.26 -50.28
CA VAL A 1038 26.32 -8.01 -50.09
C VAL A 1038 27.47 -7.53 -50.99
N ASP A 1039 27.18 -7.04 -52.19
CA ASP A 1039 28.22 -6.59 -53.14
C ASP A 1039 29.03 -5.41 -52.59
N GLU A 1040 28.37 -4.46 -51.94
CA GLU A 1040 29.03 -3.31 -51.32
C GLU A 1040 29.87 -3.72 -50.11
N ALA A 1041 29.42 -4.71 -49.34
CA ALA A 1041 30.16 -5.22 -48.19
C ALA A 1041 31.38 -6.04 -48.60
N LEU A 1042 31.29 -6.82 -49.69
CA LEU A 1042 32.45 -7.51 -50.25
C LEU A 1042 33.47 -6.54 -50.84
N ALA A 1043 33.03 -5.45 -51.48
CA ALA A 1043 33.93 -4.39 -51.92
C ALA A 1043 34.67 -3.72 -50.75
N LEU A 1044 34.00 -3.55 -49.60
CA LEU A 1044 34.63 -3.09 -48.36
C LEU A 1044 35.62 -4.12 -47.79
N ALA A 1045 35.30 -5.41 -47.88
CA ALA A 1045 36.09 -6.48 -47.29
C ALA A 1045 37.53 -6.54 -47.81
N ASP A 1046 37.74 -6.30 -49.10
CA ASP A 1046 39.09 -6.29 -49.70
C ASP A 1046 39.94 -5.14 -49.12
N GLY A 1047 39.37 -3.93 -49.02
CA GLY A 1047 40.08 -2.79 -48.42
C GLY A 1047 40.30 -2.92 -46.91
N VAL A 1048 39.39 -3.60 -46.21
CA VAL A 1048 39.54 -3.91 -44.78
C VAL A 1048 40.68 -4.91 -44.56
N TRP A 1049 40.83 -5.89 -45.46
CA TRP A 1049 41.93 -6.84 -45.45
C TRP A 1049 43.29 -6.15 -45.61
N ASP A 1050 43.40 -5.26 -46.61
CA ASP A 1050 44.62 -4.48 -46.85
C ASP A 1050 44.97 -3.60 -45.63
N LEU A 1051 43.96 -2.95 -45.03
CA LEU A 1051 44.13 -2.16 -43.81
C LEU A 1051 44.63 -3.05 -42.65
N ALA A 1052 44.03 -4.21 -42.45
CA ALA A 1052 44.42 -5.14 -41.38
C ALA A 1052 45.83 -5.70 -41.58
N HIS A 1053 46.22 -6.02 -42.83
CA HIS A 1053 47.57 -6.48 -43.18
C HIS A 1053 48.62 -5.38 -42.95
N GLY A 1054 48.27 -4.13 -43.22
CA GLY A 1054 49.13 -2.98 -42.91
C GLY A 1054 49.34 -2.76 -41.41
N LEU A 1055 48.46 -3.29 -40.56
CA LEU A 1055 48.53 -3.16 -39.10
C LEU A 1055 49.30 -4.29 -38.41
N GLY A 1056 49.46 -5.44 -39.05
CA GLY A 1056 50.21 -6.58 -38.50
C GLY A 1056 50.16 -7.82 -39.39
N SER A 1057 51.13 -8.71 -39.22
CA SER A 1057 51.30 -9.92 -40.05
C SER A 1057 50.40 -11.11 -39.65
N ARG A 1058 49.79 -11.07 -38.46
CA ARG A 1058 48.94 -12.15 -37.94
C ARG A 1058 47.51 -11.65 -37.79
N VAL A 1059 46.76 -11.72 -38.90
CA VAL A 1059 45.38 -11.22 -39.00
C VAL A 1059 44.37 -12.35 -38.83
N PHE A 1060 43.46 -12.21 -37.88
CA PHE A 1060 42.31 -13.10 -37.69
C PHE A 1060 41.05 -12.42 -38.22
N LEU A 1061 40.15 -13.19 -38.83
CA LEU A 1061 38.79 -12.72 -39.12
C LEU A 1061 37.85 -13.27 -38.05
N SER A 1062 36.97 -12.42 -37.55
CA SER A 1062 35.99 -12.76 -36.55
C SER A 1062 34.63 -12.18 -36.94
N GLY A 1063 33.55 -12.86 -36.59
CA GLY A 1063 32.23 -12.29 -36.69
C GLY A 1063 31.18 -13.08 -35.95
N ASP A 1064 30.11 -12.39 -35.56
CA ASP A 1064 28.94 -12.98 -34.91
C ASP A 1064 27.73 -12.99 -35.83
N SER A 1065 26.88 -14.01 -35.78
CA SER A 1065 25.63 -14.07 -36.54
C SER A 1065 25.87 -13.81 -38.04
N ALA A 1066 25.15 -12.87 -38.64
CA ALA A 1066 25.39 -12.33 -40.00
C ALA A 1066 26.87 -11.95 -40.27
N GLY A 1067 27.55 -11.32 -39.32
CA GLY A 1067 28.96 -10.97 -39.45
C GLY A 1067 29.87 -12.20 -39.52
N GLY A 1068 29.47 -13.30 -38.87
CA GLY A 1068 30.14 -14.60 -38.99
C GLY A 1068 30.05 -15.15 -40.41
N GLY A 1069 28.88 -15.05 -41.06
CA GLY A 1069 28.71 -15.39 -42.47
C GLY A 1069 29.62 -14.55 -43.38
N LEU A 1070 29.66 -13.23 -43.17
CA LEU A 1070 30.56 -12.33 -43.90
C LEU A 1070 32.05 -12.65 -43.71
N ALA A 1071 32.46 -13.04 -42.50
CA ALA A 1071 33.83 -13.44 -42.23
C ALA A 1071 34.23 -14.70 -43.02
N VAL A 1072 33.32 -15.68 -43.14
CA VAL A 1072 33.53 -16.86 -43.98
C VAL A 1072 33.55 -16.50 -45.46
N ALA A 1073 32.60 -15.70 -45.94
CA ALA A 1073 32.55 -15.23 -47.33
C ALA A 1073 33.83 -14.48 -47.72
N GLN A 1074 34.33 -13.60 -46.83
CA GLN A 1074 35.60 -12.90 -47.04
C GLN A 1074 36.78 -13.89 -47.09
N ALA A 1075 36.83 -14.89 -46.21
CA ALA A 1075 37.90 -15.87 -46.22
C ALA A 1075 37.92 -16.72 -47.49
N MET A 1076 36.75 -17.16 -47.97
CA MET A 1076 36.60 -17.84 -49.26
C MET A 1076 37.08 -16.94 -50.41
N ARG A 1077 36.64 -15.67 -50.41
CA ARG A 1077 37.06 -14.69 -51.43
C ARG A 1077 38.57 -14.46 -51.44
N LEU A 1078 39.21 -14.33 -50.27
CA LEU A 1078 40.66 -14.14 -50.15
C LEU A 1078 41.44 -15.36 -50.67
N ARG A 1079 40.96 -16.57 -50.36
CA ARG A 1079 41.51 -17.81 -50.90
C ARG A 1079 41.38 -17.84 -52.42
N ASP A 1080 40.18 -17.60 -52.95
CA ASP A 1080 39.87 -17.68 -54.37
C ASP A 1080 40.63 -16.61 -55.19
N ALA A 1081 40.87 -15.45 -54.59
CA ALA A 1081 41.65 -14.36 -55.18
C ALA A 1081 43.17 -14.51 -54.96
N GLY A 1082 43.63 -15.50 -54.20
CA GLY A 1082 45.06 -15.71 -53.89
C GLY A 1082 45.69 -14.58 -53.05
N MET A 1083 44.90 -13.86 -52.25
CA MET A 1083 45.30 -12.63 -51.53
C MET A 1083 45.90 -12.88 -50.13
N GLY A 1084 46.27 -14.14 -49.83
CA GLY A 1084 46.77 -14.58 -48.53
C GLY A 1084 45.66 -15.08 -47.60
N ALA A 1085 45.99 -16.02 -46.71
CA ALA A 1085 45.02 -16.63 -45.80
C ALA A 1085 45.06 -15.97 -44.40
N PRO A 1086 43.90 -15.80 -43.73
CA PRO A 1086 43.86 -15.39 -42.34
C PRO A 1086 44.61 -16.38 -41.44
N ALA A 1087 45.13 -15.91 -40.31
CA ALA A 1087 45.71 -16.75 -39.26
C ALA A 1087 44.67 -17.66 -38.56
N GLY A 1088 43.38 -17.36 -38.74
CA GLY A 1088 42.25 -18.17 -38.29
C GLY A 1088 40.92 -17.43 -38.37
N LEU A 1089 39.82 -18.18 -38.29
CA LEU A 1089 38.44 -17.68 -38.17
C LEU A 1089 37.91 -17.86 -36.75
N ILE A 1090 37.23 -16.84 -36.23
CA ILE A 1090 36.52 -16.90 -34.93
C ILE A 1090 35.05 -16.57 -35.18
N LEU A 1091 34.23 -17.61 -35.19
CA LEU A 1091 32.81 -17.55 -35.55
C LEU A 1091 31.94 -17.70 -34.31
N ILE A 1092 31.01 -16.77 -34.09
CA ILE A 1092 30.07 -16.77 -32.96
C ILE A 1092 28.66 -16.90 -33.51
N SER A 1093 27.97 -18.01 -33.26
CA SER A 1093 26.62 -18.26 -33.78
C SER A 1093 26.49 -17.90 -35.29
N PRO A 1094 27.38 -18.38 -36.18
CA PRO A 1094 27.51 -17.81 -37.52
C PRO A 1094 26.31 -18.13 -38.42
N TRP A 1095 25.80 -17.12 -39.13
CA TRP A 1095 24.72 -17.29 -40.10
C TRP A 1095 25.29 -17.65 -41.47
N VAL A 1096 25.56 -18.95 -41.66
CA VAL A 1096 26.23 -19.52 -42.86
C VAL A 1096 25.28 -19.94 -43.97
N ASP A 1097 24.00 -20.18 -43.65
CA ASP A 1097 22.92 -20.44 -44.60
C ASP A 1097 21.79 -19.41 -44.39
N ALA A 1098 21.72 -18.43 -45.28
CA ALA A 1098 20.73 -17.36 -45.22
C ALA A 1098 19.35 -17.78 -45.78
N THR A 1099 19.23 -19.00 -46.32
CA THR A 1099 17.95 -19.51 -46.86
C THR A 1099 16.96 -19.88 -45.75
N VAL A 1100 17.45 -20.21 -44.54
CA VAL A 1100 16.63 -20.70 -43.42
C VAL A 1100 15.76 -21.89 -43.89
N SER A 1101 16.38 -22.78 -44.68
CA SER A 1101 15.70 -23.91 -45.33
C SER A 1101 15.87 -25.23 -44.59
N ASN A 1102 16.76 -25.31 -43.60
CA ASN A 1102 16.97 -26.53 -42.83
C ASN A 1102 15.73 -26.86 -41.98
N PRO A 1103 15.13 -28.06 -42.14
CA PRO A 1103 13.90 -28.44 -41.44
C PRO A 1103 14.07 -28.51 -39.92
N GLU A 1104 15.30 -28.72 -39.43
CA GLU A 1104 15.60 -28.74 -38.01
C GLU A 1104 15.53 -27.36 -37.36
N ILE A 1105 15.54 -26.26 -38.13
CA ILE A 1105 15.41 -24.90 -37.58
C ILE A 1105 14.04 -24.70 -36.89
N GLU A 1106 12.98 -25.33 -37.41
CA GLU A 1106 11.62 -25.12 -36.88
C GLU A 1106 11.51 -25.57 -35.40
N GLN A 1107 12.30 -26.55 -34.96
CA GLN A 1107 12.28 -27.00 -33.56
C GLN A 1107 12.84 -25.95 -32.59
N TYR A 1108 13.67 -25.03 -33.08
CA TYR A 1108 14.28 -23.96 -32.29
C TYR A 1108 13.45 -22.68 -32.25
N ARG A 1109 12.38 -22.58 -33.05
CA ARG A 1109 11.49 -21.40 -33.08
C ARG A 1109 10.86 -21.08 -31.73
N SER A 1110 10.63 -22.10 -30.90
CA SER A 1110 10.07 -21.94 -29.54
C SER A 1110 11.14 -21.74 -28.45
N VAL A 1111 12.42 -21.84 -28.82
CA VAL A 1111 13.57 -21.93 -27.90
C VAL A 1111 14.50 -20.72 -28.05
N ASP A 1112 14.73 -20.26 -29.28
CA ASP A 1112 15.47 -19.04 -29.58
C ASP A 1112 14.58 -17.82 -29.31
N HIS A 1113 14.93 -17.05 -28.27
CA HIS A 1113 14.18 -15.87 -27.88
C HIS A 1113 14.65 -14.59 -28.58
N MET A 1114 15.70 -14.67 -29.42
CA MET A 1114 16.30 -13.53 -30.11
C MET A 1114 15.93 -13.48 -31.58
N LEU A 1115 15.82 -14.62 -32.26
CA LEU A 1115 15.48 -14.73 -33.68
C LEU A 1115 14.10 -15.40 -33.90
N ASP A 1116 13.53 -15.22 -35.08
CA ASP A 1116 12.39 -15.99 -35.62
C ASP A 1116 12.71 -16.34 -37.09
N THR A 1117 11.92 -17.15 -37.81
CA THR A 1117 12.25 -17.58 -39.17
C THR A 1117 11.92 -16.56 -40.26
N GLU A 1118 10.87 -15.75 -40.07
CA GLU A 1118 10.37 -14.83 -41.10
C GLU A 1118 11.23 -13.57 -41.28
N GLY A 1119 11.67 -12.95 -40.19
CA GLY A 1119 12.51 -11.74 -40.21
C GLY A 1119 13.87 -11.95 -40.89
N PRO A 1120 14.66 -12.97 -40.51
CA PRO A 1120 15.90 -13.32 -41.19
C PRO A 1120 15.69 -13.68 -42.66
N ARG A 1121 14.62 -14.38 -43.06
CA ARG A 1121 14.33 -14.62 -44.49
C ARG A 1121 14.14 -13.32 -45.27
N ALA A 1122 13.44 -12.33 -44.70
CA ALA A 1122 13.30 -11.02 -45.32
C ALA A 1122 14.64 -10.28 -45.40
N ALA A 1123 15.40 -10.26 -44.30
CA ALA A 1123 16.73 -9.65 -44.25
C ALA A 1123 17.70 -10.27 -45.25
N ALA A 1124 17.70 -11.59 -45.40
CA ALA A 1124 18.51 -12.33 -46.37
C ALA A 1124 18.17 -11.95 -47.82
N ARG A 1125 16.87 -11.84 -48.16
CA ARG A 1125 16.44 -11.38 -49.49
C ARG A 1125 16.91 -9.97 -49.79
N TRP A 1126 16.77 -9.04 -48.84
CA TRP A 1126 17.25 -7.67 -49.01
C TRP A 1126 18.77 -7.61 -49.13
N TRP A 1127 19.49 -8.41 -48.35
CA TRP A 1127 20.94 -8.50 -48.37
C TRP A 1127 21.50 -9.08 -49.67
N ALA A 1128 20.86 -10.12 -50.20
CA ALA A 1128 21.23 -10.74 -51.46
C ALA A 1128 21.09 -9.79 -52.66
N GLY A 1129 20.16 -8.84 -52.59
CA GLY A 1129 19.91 -7.87 -53.67
C GLY A 1129 19.47 -8.57 -54.95
N THR A 1130 20.31 -8.55 -55.98
CA THR A 1130 20.08 -9.22 -57.27
C THR A 1130 20.64 -10.64 -57.34
N ARG A 1131 21.38 -11.09 -56.31
CA ARG A 1131 21.92 -12.46 -56.23
C ARG A 1131 20.87 -13.43 -55.71
N GLU A 1132 21.06 -14.71 -55.99
CA GLU A 1132 20.32 -15.77 -55.31
C GLU A 1132 20.77 -15.86 -53.84
N VAL A 1133 19.85 -16.21 -52.93
CA VAL A 1133 20.19 -16.35 -51.49
C VAL A 1133 21.17 -17.50 -51.26
N THR A 1134 21.19 -18.51 -52.15
CA THR A 1134 22.14 -19.64 -52.17
C THR A 1134 23.52 -19.28 -52.74
N ASP A 1135 23.73 -18.06 -53.24
CA ASP A 1135 25.05 -17.59 -53.68
C ASP A 1135 26.05 -17.66 -52.50
N PRO A 1136 27.25 -18.24 -52.66
CA PRO A 1136 28.26 -18.33 -51.59
C PRO A 1136 28.65 -16.99 -50.95
N ALA A 1137 28.45 -15.87 -51.65
CA ALA A 1137 28.61 -14.53 -51.08
C ALA A 1137 27.58 -14.22 -49.97
N VAL A 1138 26.37 -14.76 -50.09
CA VAL A 1138 25.23 -14.55 -49.18
C VAL A 1138 25.10 -15.70 -48.18
N SER A 1139 25.22 -16.94 -48.65
CA SER A 1139 25.16 -18.16 -47.86
C SER A 1139 26.44 -18.98 -48.06
N PRO A 1140 27.51 -18.70 -47.30
CA PRO A 1140 28.79 -19.38 -47.44
C PRO A 1140 28.74 -20.91 -47.32
N ALA A 1141 27.71 -21.48 -46.67
CA ALA A 1141 27.51 -22.93 -46.58
C ALA A 1141 27.33 -23.63 -47.94
N PHE A 1142 27.03 -22.89 -49.02
CA PHE A 1142 26.92 -23.42 -50.40
C PHE A 1142 28.21 -23.22 -51.22
N GLY A 1143 29.23 -22.57 -50.64
CA GLY A 1143 30.54 -22.35 -51.23
C GLY A 1143 31.52 -23.50 -50.98
N ASP A 1144 32.63 -23.51 -51.70
CA ASP A 1144 33.74 -24.43 -51.43
C ASP A 1144 34.43 -24.03 -50.12
N VAL A 1145 34.52 -24.95 -49.16
CA VAL A 1145 35.15 -24.77 -47.84
C VAL A 1145 36.60 -25.27 -47.79
N HIS A 1146 37.10 -25.94 -48.83
CA HIS A 1146 38.46 -26.47 -48.86
C HIS A 1146 39.52 -25.34 -48.80
N GLY A 1147 40.58 -25.55 -48.01
CA GLY A 1147 41.65 -24.55 -47.88
C GLY A 1147 41.29 -23.30 -47.06
N LEU A 1148 40.14 -23.29 -46.39
CA LEU A 1148 39.86 -22.29 -45.36
C LEU A 1148 40.83 -22.45 -44.17
N PRO A 1149 41.19 -21.35 -43.48
CA PRO A 1149 42.11 -21.40 -42.36
C PRO A 1149 41.45 -22.07 -41.14
N ARG A 1150 42.27 -22.41 -40.14
CA ARG A 1150 41.79 -22.97 -38.87
C ARG A 1150 40.64 -22.14 -38.30
N THR A 1151 39.61 -22.80 -37.79
CA THR A 1151 38.33 -22.17 -37.43
C THR A 1151 37.93 -22.51 -36.00
N PHE A 1152 37.56 -21.49 -35.21
CA PHE A 1152 37.00 -21.63 -33.88
C PHE A 1152 35.53 -21.22 -33.89
N VAL A 1153 34.63 -22.11 -33.47
CA VAL A 1153 33.18 -21.89 -33.48
C VAL A 1153 32.63 -21.89 -32.05
N LEU A 1154 31.90 -20.83 -31.71
CA LEU A 1154 31.17 -20.66 -30.46
C LEU A 1154 29.68 -20.66 -30.76
N GLN A 1155 28.95 -21.66 -30.27
CA GLN A 1155 27.55 -21.86 -30.62
C GLN A 1155 26.68 -22.06 -29.38
N GLY A 1156 25.51 -21.42 -29.29
CA GLY A 1156 24.49 -21.75 -28.30
C GLY A 1156 23.57 -22.86 -28.81
N ASP A 1157 23.08 -23.74 -27.95
CA ASP A 1157 22.10 -24.79 -28.34
C ASP A 1157 20.64 -24.30 -28.29
N ARG A 1158 20.37 -23.08 -27.79
CA ARG A 1158 19.05 -22.42 -27.87
C ARG A 1158 18.96 -21.47 -29.05
N ASP A 1159 19.87 -21.61 -30.00
CA ASP A 1159 20.03 -20.74 -31.16
C ASP A 1159 19.46 -21.43 -32.40
N MET A 1160 18.62 -20.76 -33.16
CA MET A 1160 18.02 -21.35 -34.35
C MET A 1160 19.01 -21.61 -35.49
N LEU A 1161 20.19 -20.98 -35.45
CA LEU A 1161 21.27 -21.23 -36.39
C LEU A 1161 22.12 -22.45 -36.02
N TYR A 1162 21.83 -23.09 -34.88
CA TYR A 1162 22.55 -24.27 -34.41
C TYR A 1162 22.62 -25.39 -35.46
N PRO A 1163 21.51 -25.82 -36.11
CA PRO A 1163 21.55 -26.91 -37.08
C PRO A 1163 22.46 -26.62 -38.28
N ASP A 1164 22.32 -25.44 -38.88
CA ASP A 1164 23.12 -25.05 -40.05
C ASP A 1164 24.60 -24.87 -39.71
N THR A 1165 24.87 -24.35 -38.51
CA THR A 1165 26.25 -24.22 -38.01
C THR A 1165 26.89 -25.60 -37.84
N MET A 1166 26.17 -26.57 -37.28
CA MET A 1166 26.69 -27.92 -37.07
C MET A 1166 26.89 -28.70 -38.38
N GLU A 1167 26.00 -28.53 -39.37
CA GLU A 1167 26.22 -29.08 -40.70
C GLU A 1167 27.45 -28.43 -41.37
N PHE A 1168 27.62 -27.11 -41.26
CA PHE A 1168 28.78 -26.41 -41.81
C PHE A 1168 30.11 -26.80 -41.12
N VAL A 1169 30.11 -26.98 -39.80
CA VAL A 1169 31.26 -27.52 -39.05
C VAL A 1169 31.63 -28.92 -39.56
N THR A 1170 30.62 -29.74 -39.87
CA THR A 1170 30.85 -31.07 -40.45
C THR A 1170 31.49 -30.95 -41.84
N ASP A 1171 31.05 -30.00 -42.66
CA ASP A 1171 31.65 -29.73 -43.97
C ASP A 1171 33.11 -29.25 -43.86
N LEU A 1172 33.43 -28.38 -42.88
CA LEU A 1172 34.79 -27.95 -42.60
C LEU A 1172 35.72 -29.11 -42.19
N VAL A 1173 35.25 -29.97 -41.28
CA VAL A 1173 36.01 -31.14 -40.82
C VAL A 1173 36.23 -32.13 -41.97
N ARG A 1174 35.20 -32.39 -42.79
CA ARG A 1174 35.31 -33.22 -44.01
C ARG A 1174 36.29 -32.64 -45.02
N ALA A 1175 36.36 -31.31 -45.11
CA ALA A 1175 37.29 -30.61 -45.98
C ALA A 1175 38.74 -30.56 -45.45
N GLY A 1176 38.99 -31.11 -44.25
CA GLY A 1176 40.31 -31.14 -43.62
C GLY A 1176 40.69 -29.85 -42.90
N VAL A 1177 39.74 -28.97 -42.59
CA VAL A 1177 39.98 -27.71 -41.87
C VAL A 1177 40.05 -27.99 -40.36
N ASP A 1178 41.16 -27.55 -39.73
CA ASP A 1178 41.33 -27.61 -38.27
C ASP A 1178 40.25 -26.77 -37.58
N THR A 1179 39.25 -27.44 -37.01
CA THR A 1179 38.03 -26.83 -36.48
C THR A 1179 37.85 -27.17 -35.01
N THR A 1180 37.75 -26.15 -34.15
CA THR A 1180 37.43 -26.29 -32.72
C THR A 1180 36.04 -25.74 -32.46
N THR A 1181 35.14 -26.56 -31.93
CA THR A 1181 33.74 -26.16 -31.71
C THR A 1181 33.37 -26.26 -30.23
N VAL A 1182 32.82 -25.18 -29.68
CA VAL A 1182 32.29 -25.13 -28.31
C VAL A 1182 30.79 -24.82 -28.36
N VAL A 1183 29.99 -25.75 -27.84
CA VAL A 1183 28.53 -25.60 -27.75
C VAL A 1183 28.13 -25.33 -26.30
N CYS A 1184 27.45 -24.22 -26.06
CA CYS A 1184 26.93 -23.86 -24.75
C CYS A 1184 25.50 -24.39 -24.57
N GLU A 1185 25.32 -25.38 -23.70
CA GLU A 1185 24.03 -25.98 -23.36
C GLU A 1185 23.16 -25.00 -22.54
N GLY A 1186 21.96 -24.70 -23.02
CA GLY A 1186 21.13 -23.60 -22.53
C GLY A 1186 21.60 -22.20 -22.98
N GLY A 1187 22.56 -22.10 -23.90
CA GLY A 1187 23.13 -20.84 -24.37
C GLY A 1187 22.24 -20.18 -25.45
N PRO A 1188 21.85 -18.90 -25.29
CA PRO A 1188 21.07 -18.17 -26.31
C PRO A 1188 21.90 -17.83 -27.56
N HIS A 1189 21.23 -17.34 -28.61
CA HIS A 1189 21.89 -16.77 -29.80
C HIS A 1189 22.97 -15.75 -29.38
N VAL A 1190 24.16 -15.86 -29.98
CA VAL A 1190 25.38 -15.05 -29.70
C VAL A 1190 25.79 -14.97 -28.23
N TYR A 1191 25.61 -16.04 -27.45
CA TYR A 1191 25.94 -16.07 -26.00
C TYR A 1191 27.37 -15.58 -25.68
N ALA A 1192 28.34 -15.82 -26.57
CA ALA A 1192 29.74 -15.44 -26.36
C ALA A 1192 29.96 -13.91 -26.31
N LEU A 1193 29.03 -13.10 -26.85
CA LEU A 1193 29.08 -11.64 -26.71
C LEU A 1193 28.64 -11.16 -25.32
N MET A 1194 27.99 -12.02 -24.53
CA MET A 1194 27.43 -11.71 -23.21
C MET A 1194 28.50 -11.77 -22.13
N VAL A 1195 29.62 -11.07 -22.32
CA VAL A 1195 30.84 -11.09 -21.47
C VAL A 1195 30.67 -10.57 -20.03
N TRP A 1196 29.43 -10.37 -19.58
CA TRP A 1196 29.09 -10.26 -18.16
C TRP A 1196 28.83 -11.62 -17.50
N SER A 1197 28.66 -12.67 -18.30
CA SER A 1197 28.61 -14.07 -17.86
C SER A 1197 30.03 -14.61 -17.67
N GLU A 1198 30.19 -15.46 -16.66
CA GLU A 1198 31.42 -16.20 -16.39
C GLU A 1198 31.71 -17.20 -17.52
N ARG A 1199 30.70 -17.96 -17.95
CA ARG A 1199 30.79 -18.91 -19.08
C ARG A 1199 31.26 -18.22 -20.37
N ALA A 1200 30.63 -17.12 -20.77
CA ALA A 1200 31.03 -16.38 -21.98
C ALA A 1200 32.46 -15.84 -21.87
N THR A 1201 32.89 -15.44 -20.66
CA THR A 1201 34.24 -14.97 -20.40
C THR A 1201 35.29 -16.08 -20.47
N GLU A 1202 34.98 -17.26 -19.94
CA GLU A 1202 35.85 -18.45 -20.02
C GLU A 1202 36.01 -18.94 -21.46
N ASP A 1203 34.95 -18.88 -22.26
CA ASP A 1203 35.00 -19.28 -23.67
C ASP A 1203 35.76 -18.26 -24.52
N LEU A 1204 35.68 -16.98 -24.18
CA LEU A 1204 36.61 -15.98 -24.71
C LEU A 1204 38.06 -16.31 -24.34
N ASP A 1205 38.34 -16.77 -23.12
CA ASP A 1205 39.70 -17.21 -22.74
C ASP A 1205 40.15 -18.45 -23.54
N ARG A 1206 39.23 -19.35 -23.95
CA ARG A 1206 39.53 -20.46 -24.86
C ARG A 1206 39.94 -19.95 -26.25
N VAL A 1207 39.19 -18.98 -26.79
CA VAL A 1207 39.54 -18.31 -28.06
C VAL A 1207 40.94 -17.69 -27.97
N VAL A 1208 41.23 -16.98 -26.88
CA VAL A 1208 42.54 -16.34 -26.67
C VAL A 1208 43.69 -17.35 -26.66
N ARG A 1209 43.52 -18.49 -25.97
CA ARG A 1209 44.52 -19.58 -25.97
C ARG A 1209 44.71 -20.16 -27.37
N TRP A 1210 43.61 -20.41 -28.09
CA TRP A 1210 43.62 -20.93 -29.45
C TRP A 1210 44.32 -19.99 -30.46
N MET A 1211 44.18 -18.67 -30.26
CA MET A 1211 44.91 -17.66 -31.04
C MET A 1211 46.44 -17.69 -30.83
N GLY A 1212 46.95 -18.44 -29.85
CA GLY A 1212 48.37 -18.69 -29.63
C GLY A 1212 49.01 -17.83 -28.54
N ARG A 1213 48.35 -17.73 -27.37
CA ARG A 1213 48.92 -17.17 -26.14
C ARG A 1213 48.89 -18.15 -24.97
#